data_AF-R7HR84-F1
#
_entry.id   AF-R7HR84-F1
#
_cell.length_a   1.000
_cell.length_b   1.000
_cell.length_c   1.000
_cell.angle_alpha   90.00
_cell.angle_beta   90.00
_cell.angle_gamma   90.00
#
_symmetry.space_group_name_H-M   'P 1'
#
loop_
_entity.id
_entity.type
_entity.pdbx_description
1 polymer ?
#
loop_
_entity_poly.entity_id
_entity_poly.type
_entity_poly.pdbx_seq_one_letter_code
_entity_poly.pdbx_strand_id
1 'polypeptide(L)'
;MKKLLLLFLLAFLAVPIASAEESVVTLTTTLDEGASIKLYTWADSMDDAFTIDWGDGVEKIYNKVKPSWTYGSEITGKLGASKTITIKGDITYLEIKEMQISAATFANTKLKEVDMEKNQLTDFNLSGLPEVTKLSLNENSIVTFSSTGNSVLKNLGLKSNKIDSHQFEISSLANSLEQLNVSENGENFVALNLINFDKLQYFTANDNPELTTVVFYDGSTNLKQISMNNCHIMHFYAISLPNLNSLNLSNNALLDFENGTYPNLSTLSVNGNYLSEIDVTKFPKLFSFDCSSNQLTDINVANNPELNYFNCGNNKLTSVDVSTNKELGSLLVNGNQLSRIDISNNESLGTINISDTQISYIDLTKTKFLRDFRAANTLCPFFYFNYVLPSGKFSYLDMRNNSKMTGNSMTFTLHTLPALNKDAYNTNLFVEGSNAETADTEYVTSDEMKWKIDVTGDGTANCPAVPVTVKANDTGEKVNVTGYFGGDISNERNYNFTKYSTTHGSFYLSQWAGNYYQELADVTTTAKAGVAIMVNDTPDEGYMFDHVVVNGESIYEKTFVVNEESTIEVVFRGETSTISFTAPIGQSLSFALAAEGGNKPTVSIDWGNGSSQEYEVSSKNYVRIDGVAAAPADQSATMSTVTIKGEVFALNLESYGEFGEEMGLWNNKISGIDLSKTTILNNLNLYMNPIRTLDVSGQPFLLELDASYCELKEIDVTHNPELRSFSCYGNSLTSVDLSKNPELLVCNVKVNQLEAIDLSSNPKLEEVNVANNYLTAIDLSMLPALGKATLMNNELTTVDLSHNPELIDVSVGGNLLTSLDLTANKKVQMLSFNDNAIRSLDLSANTDLYKIDCGGNGMTACELNDFFYTLPQRAQVVEEQPSANLTLLTGTEATPNDAENSDTSIASEKGWTPSMSGNGSGCDVARLIITPTVNGSIELKDAEGKVINSGDKVKRMSPITIKATPDAGYELDKITANSKVIEGNEFKISRNTTVTALFKVMGSVSDVALDGVAIAGADGAVRVSVASDSKVEIFDVNGRRVFAGNISVETAIPMATGYYAVRVENADGSMARIVSVK
;
A
#
# COMPACT_ATOMS: atom_id res chain seq x y z
N MET A 1 70.10 61.67 25.85
CA MET A 1 69.18 62.74 26.29
C MET A 1 67.79 62.14 26.25
N LYS A 2 67.18 61.87 27.41
CA LYS A 2 66.32 62.84 28.14
C LYS A 2 65.08 63.15 27.29
N LYS A 3 63.90 62.67 27.70
CA LYS A 3 63.02 63.34 28.70
C LYS A 3 62.54 64.69 28.11
N LEU A 4 61.28 65.07 28.12
CA LEU A 4 60.22 64.78 29.09
C LEU A 4 58.93 65.49 28.60
N LEU A 5 57.77 64.95 29.00
CA LEU A 5 56.55 65.66 29.45
C LEU A 5 56.17 66.99 28.74
N LEU A 6 54.98 67.04 28.14
CA LEU A 6 53.74 67.41 28.85
C LEU A 6 52.67 67.84 27.83
N LEU A 7 51.76 66.92 27.50
CA LEU A 7 50.36 67.24 27.20
C LEU A 7 49.55 65.96 27.46
N PHE A 8 49.40 65.71 28.76
CA PHE A 8 48.45 64.78 29.36
C PHE A 8 47.25 65.61 29.78
N LEU A 9 46.08 65.40 29.19
CA LEU A 9 44.76 65.28 29.83
C LEU A 9 43.63 65.40 28.79
N LEU A 10 42.61 64.56 28.96
CA LEU A 10 41.28 64.56 28.32
C LEU A 10 41.14 63.87 26.96
N ALA A 11 41.10 62.53 27.00
CA ALA A 11 39.99 61.73 26.46
C ALA A 11 40.24 60.23 26.69
N PHE A 12 40.08 59.78 27.95
CA PHE A 12 39.73 58.40 28.26
C PHE A 12 38.24 58.44 28.63
N LEU A 13 37.40 57.71 27.91
CA LEU A 13 36.21 56.99 28.42
C LEU A 13 35.46 56.32 27.26
N ALA A 14 35.02 55.08 27.52
CA ALA A 14 34.14 54.21 26.75
C ALA A 14 34.75 53.43 25.55
N VAL A 15 35.53 52.40 25.87
CA VAL A 15 35.39 51.12 25.14
C VAL A 15 34.23 50.40 25.82
N PRO A 16 33.13 50.04 25.13
CA PRO A 16 32.15 49.16 25.71
C PRO A 16 32.80 47.78 25.86
N ILE A 17 32.96 47.32 27.10
CA ILE A 17 33.13 45.91 27.39
C ILE A 17 31.82 45.27 26.92
N ALA A 18 31.84 44.53 25.82
CA ALA A 18 30.73 43.65 25.48
C ALA A 18 30.59 42.66 26.65
N SER A 19 29.56 42.83 27.46
CA SER A 19 29.14 41.77 28.38
C SER A 19 28.85 40.55 27.51
N ALA A 20 29.43 39.40 27.85
CA ALA A 20 28.99 38.13 27.26
C ALA A 20 27.46 38.08 27.37
N GLU A 21 26.76 37.94 26.25
CA GLU A 21 25.32 37.82 26.27
C GLU A 21 24.95 36.56 27.07
N GLU A 22 24.06 36.72 28.03
CA GLU A 22 23.65 35.66 28.96
C GLU A 22 22.94 34.53 28.19
N SER A 23 23.27 33.26 28.49
CA SER A 23 22.56 32.09 27.97
C SER A 23 21.14 32.06 28.54
N VAL A 24 20.13 32.10 27.68
CA VAL A 24 18.72 32.12 28.10
C VAL A 24 17.88 31.15 27.24
N VAL A 25 17.10 30.31 27.89
CA VAL A 25 16.03 29.50 27.30
C VAL A 25 14.70 30.02 27.79
N THR A 26 13.77 30.30 26.89
CA THR A 26 12.41 30.75 27.24
C THR A 26 11.40 29.78 26.65
N LEU A 27 10.52 29.23 27.49
CA LEU A 27 9.51 28.24 27.12
C LEU A 27 8.13 28.76 27.50
N THR A 28 7.18 28.76 26.57
CA THR A 28 5.79 29.16 26.83
C THR A 28 4.89 27.93 26.80
N THR A 29 3.97 27.81 27.75
CA THR A 29 3.02 26.69 27.84
C THR A 29 1.58 27.17 27.85
N THR A 30 0.66 26.33 27.38
CA THR A 30 -0.78 26.59 27.46
C THR A 30 -1.41 26.13 28.78
N LEU A 31 -0.66 25.43 29.63
CA LEU A 31 -1.11 25.00 30.96
C LEU A 31 -1.61 26.18 31.82
N ASP A 32 -2.54 25.88 32.73
CA ASP A 32 -3.06 26.88 33.67
C ASP A 32 -2.04 27.27 34.75
N GLU A 33 -2.13 28.50 35.24
CA GLU A 33 -1.34 28.96 36.38
C GLU A 33 -1.50 27.98 37.57
N GLY A 34 -0.39 27.65 38.23
CA GLY A 34 -0.33 26.67 39.31
C GLY A 34 -0.19 25.21 38.85
N ALA A 35 -0.18 24.94 37.54
CA ALA A 35 0.18 23.63 37.00
C ALA A 35 1.60 23.22 37.44
N SER A 36 1.80 21.91 37.63
CA SER A 36 3.12 21.37 37.96
C SER A 36 3.90 21.14 36.67
N ILE A 37 4.99 21.88 36.47
CA ILE A 37 5.90 21.69 35.36
C ILE A 37 7.05 20.78 35.79
N LYS A 38 7.45 19.89 34.89
CA LYS A 38 8.57 18.97 35.06
C LYS A 38 9.52 19.11 33.89
N LEU A 39 10.81 19.24 34.18
CA LEU A 39 11.86 19.22 33.16
C LEU A 39 13.14 18.58 33.70
N TYR A 40 14.01 18.12 32.81
CA TYR A 40 15.36 17.66 33.13
C TYR A 40 16.37 18.58 32.46
N THR A 41 17.29 19.12 33.24
CA THR A 41 18.36 19.97 32.72
C THR A 41 19.57 19.97 33.65
N TRP A 42 20.75 20.21 33.07
CA TRP A 42 22.02 20.27 33.78
C TRP A 42 23.06 21.07 32.98
N ALA A 43 24.09 21.57 33.67
CA ALA A 43 25.27 22.22 33.12
C ALA A 43 26.47 21.26 33.00
N ASP A 44 27.57 21.73 32.41
CA ASP A 44 28.80 20.93 32.23
C ASP A 44 29.58 20.73 33.54
N SER A 45 29.55 21.70 34.48
CA SER A 45 30.20 21.62 35.79
C SER A 45 29.23 21.98 36.94
N MET A 46 29.53 21.49 38.14
CA MET A 46 28.77 21.83 39.36
C MET A 46 28.91 23.30 39.74
N ASP A 47 29.94 23.97 39.20
CA ASP A 47 30.23 25.38 39.40
C ASP A 47 29.45 26.29 38.43
N ASP A 48 28.83 25.71 37.39
CA ASP A 48 28.04 26.42 36.39
C ASP A 48 26.56 26.46 36.81
N ALA A 49 26.27 27.30 37.82
CA ALA A 49 24.91 27.50 38.30
C ALA A 49 24.01 28.06 37.19
N PHE A 50 22.75 27.61 37.16
CA PHE A 50 21.72 28.18 36.29
C PHE A 50 20.48 28.53 37.13
N THR A 51 19.69 29.49 36.69
CA THR A 51 18.43 29.86 37.33
C THR A 51 17.24 29.37 36.51
N ILE A 52 16.13 29.06 37.19
CA ILE A 52 14.82 28.87 36.56
C ILE A 52 13.82 29.82 37.23
N ASP A 53 13.17 30.64 36.42
CA ASP A 53 11.94 31.35 36.74
C ASP A 53 10.77 30.55 36.16
N TRP A 54 9.80 30.19 36.99
CA TRP A 54 8.64 29.38 36.58
C TRP A 54 7.47 30.22 36.07
N GLY A 55 7.69 31.51 35.84
CA GLY A 55 6.70 32.47 35.34
C GLY A 55 6.09 33.36 36.40
N ASP A 56 6.69 33.39 37.60
CA ASP A 56 6.28 34.24 38.73
C ASP A 56 7.21 35.47 38.90
N GLY A 57 8.25 35.58 38.06
CA GLY A 57 9.24 36.66 38.15
C GLY A 57 10.33 36.40 39.18
N VAL A 58 10.38 35.19 39.77
CA VAL A 58 11.34 34.82 40.82
C VAL A 58 12.29 33.74 40.30
N GLU A 59 13.53 34.16 40.02
CA GLU A 59 14.60 33.25 39.64
C GLU A 59 15.08 32.40 40.82
N LYS A 60 15.05 31.07 40.65
CA LYS A 60 15.60 30.10 41.61
C LYS A 60 16.88 29.48 41.08
N ILE A 61 17.94 29.48 41.88
CA ILE A 61 19.27 28.94 41.50
C ILE A 61 19.31 27.42 41.64
N TYR A 62 19.91 26.75 40.66
CA TYR A 62 20.17 25.31 40.60
C TYR A 62 21.63 25.04 40.22
N ASN A 63 22.24 24.04 40.88
CA ASN A 63 23.56 23.52 40.55
C ASN A 63 23.41 22.02 40.23
N LYS A 64 23.22 21.66 38.95
CA LYS A 64 23.08 20.27 38.50
C LYS A 64 24.02 20.00 37.34
N VAL A 65 24.70 18.84 37.35
CA VAL A 65 25.50 18.31 36.24
C VAL A 65 24.92 17.01 35.71
N LYS A 66 25.41 16.55 34.55
CA LYS A 66 25.03 15.27 33.94
C LYS A 66 25.11 14.13 34.97
N PRO A 67 23.96 13.50 35.32
CA PRO A 67 23.96 12.45 36.32
C PRO A 67 24.58 11.16 35.76
N SER A 68 25.16 10.33 36.64
CA SER A 68 25.71 9.02 36.27
C SER A 68 24.64 7.99 35.90
N TRP A 69 23.37 8.25 36.25
CA TRP A 69 22.18 7.42 35.99
C TRP A 69 20.94 8.32 35.80
N THR A 70 20.01 7.93 34.92
CA THR A 70 18.89 8.76 34.41
C THR A 70 17.78 9.09 35.43
N TYR A 71 17.68 8.36 36.55
CA TYR A 71 16.67 8.62 37.57
C TYR A 71 17.23 9.53 38.67
N GLY A 72 16.99 10.84 38.57
CA GLY A 72 17.26 11.78 39.68
C GLY A 72 17.48 13.26 39.35
N SER A 73 17.47 13.67 38.08
CA SER A 73 17.70 15.07 37.68
C SER A 73 16.44 15.89 37.41
N GLU A 74 15.24 15.33 37.62
CA GLU A 74 13.95 16.04 37.46
C GLU A 74 13.94 17.32 38.31
N ILE A 75 13.51 18.42 37.71
CA ILE A 75 13.23 19.68 38.40
C ILE A 75 11.75 19.95 38.22
N THR A 76 11.06 20.13 39.35
CA THR A 76 9.64 20.44 39.37
C THR A 76 9.41 21.87 39.88
N GLY A 77 8.51 22.59 39.22
CA GLY A 77 8.08 23.92 39.65
C GLY A 77 6.59 24.14 39.42
N LYS A 78 6.07 25.23 39.98
CA LYS A 78 4.68 25.65 39.80
C LYS A 78 4.66 26.79 38.81
N LEU A 79 3.86 26.65 37.75
CA LEU A 79 3.75 27.66 36.70
C LEU A 79 3.16 28.95 37.27
N GLY A 80 3.84 30.09 37.06
CA GLY A 80 3.35 31.41 37.45
C GLY A 80 2.47 32.06 36.39
N ALA A 81 1.94 33.24 36.72
CA ALA A 81 0.94 33.96 35.92
C ALA A 81 1.39 34.33 34.50
N SER A 82 2.70 34.42 34.23
CA SER A 82 3.19 34.71 32.87
C SER A 82 3.04 33.54 31.90
N LYS A 83 2.86 32.31 32.42
CA LYS A 83 2.91 31.05 31.66
C LYS A 83 4.21 30.83 30.87
N THR A 84 5.25 31.57 31.21
CA THR A 84 6.57 31.54 30.56
C THR A 84 7.62 31.11 31.55
N ILE A 85 8.30 30.01 31.27
CA ILE A 85 9.44 29.48 32.04
C ILE A 85 10.71 30.04 31.41
N THR A 86 11.56 30.66 32.23
CA THR A 86 12.86 31.18 31.78
C THR A 86 13.98 30.46 32.50
N ILE A 87 14.92 29.88 31.75
CA ILE A 87 16.12 29.25 32.29
C ILE A 87 17.33 30.10 31.88
N LYS A 88 18.13 30.56 32.82
CA LYS A 88 19.34 31.35 32.55
C LYS A 88 20.59 30.63 33.03
N GLY A 89 21.63 30.60 32.21
CA GLY A 89 22.89 29.93 32.53
C GLY A 89 23.28 28.88 31.48
N ASP A 90 24.52 28.40 31.59
CA ASP A 90 25.18 27.56 30.59
C ASP A 90 24.78 26.07 30.73
N ILE A 91 23.50 25.77 30.53
CA ILE A 91 23.00 24.39 30.50
C ILE A 91 23.40 23.66 29.21
N THR A 92 23.69 22.35 29.32
CA THR A 92 24.12 21.50 28.20
C THR A 92 23.12 20.42 27.80
N TYR A 93 22.03 20.28 28.55
CA TYR A 93 20.92 19.37 28.24
C TYR A 93 19.58 19.97 28.64
N LEU A 94 18.55 19.74 27.82
CA LEU A 94 17.17 20.09 28.14
C LEU A 94 16.23 18.97 27.68
N GLU A 95 15.46 18.41 28.59
CA GLU A 95 14.31 17.56 28.29
C GLU A 95 13.05 18.13 28.96
N ILE A 96 11.99 18.30 28.16
CA ILE A 96 10.68 18.74 28.64
C ILE A 96 9.57 18.11 27.79
N LYS A 97 8.98 17.02 28.28
CA LYS A 97 7.95 16.25 27.55
C LYS A 97 6.56 16.41 28.16
N GLU A 98 5.52 16.35 27.32
CA GLU A 98 4.11 16.31 27.78
C GLU A 98 3.68 17.55 28.59
N MET A 99 4.35 18.70 28.42
CA MET A 99 4.12 19.93 29.21
C MET A 99 3.34 21.01 28.45
N GLN A 100 2.73 20.67 27.31
CA GLN A 100 1.97 21.59 26.45
C GLN A 100 2.78 22.85 26.08
N ILE A 101 4.09 22.70 25.86
CA ILE A 101 4.94 23.82 25.41
C ILE A 101 4.49 24.24 24.01
N SER A 102 4.04 25.48 23.86
CA SER A 102 3.54 26.05 22.61
C SER A 102 4.55 26.94 21.89
N ALA A 103 5.58 27.43 22.60
CA ALA A 103 6.68 28.18 21.98
C ALA A 103 7.98 28.00 22.77
N ALA A 104 9.12 28.03 22.07
CA ALA A 104 10.44 27.94 22.66
C ALA A 104 11.43 28.85 21.93
N THR A 105 12.20 29.64 22.68
CA THR A 105 13.27 30.49 22.12
C THR A 105 14.56 30.28 22.88
N PHE A 106 15.67 30.25 22.15
CA PHE A 106 17.00 29.98 22.67
C PHE A 106 17.92 31.16 22.31
N ALA A 107 18.66 31.67 23.29
CA ALA A 107 19.63 32.74 23.10
C ALA A 107 20.96 32.35 23.74
N ASN A 108 22.03 32.32 22.93
CA ASN A 108 23.41 32.08 23.38
C ASN A 108 23.61 30.80 24.20
N THR A 109 22.89 29.72 23.88
CA THR A 109 22.92 28.49 24.69
C THR A 109 24.13 27.61 24.39
N LYS A 110 24.53 26.78 25.38
CA LYS A 110 25.54 25.71 25.24
C LYS A 110 24.92 24.32 25.22
N LEU A 111 23.65 24.23 24.81
CA LEU A 111 22.90 22.98 24.75
C LEU A 111 23.54 22.03 23.73
N LYS A 112 23.75 20.77 24.14
CA LYS A 112 24.29 19.69 23.30
C LYS A 112 23.20 18.71 22.87
N GLU A 113 22.17 18.55 23.70
CA GLU A 113 21.02 17.70 23.41
C GLU A 113 19.74 18.40 23.91
N VAL A 114 18.69 18.36 23.09
CA VAL A 114 17.38 18.95 23.38
C VAL A 114 16.29 17.94 23.03
N ASP A 115 15.38 17.70 23.96
CA ASP A 115 14.25 16.78 23.80
C ASP A 115 12.95 17.46 24.27
N MET A 116 12.07 17.76 23.33
CA MET A 116 10.80 18.44 23.59
C MET A 116 9.62 17.67 23.02
N GLU A 117 9.68 16.34 23.08
CA GLU A 117 8.62 15.47 22.57
C GLU A 117 7.26 15.69 23.24
N LYS A 118 6.17 15.42 22.52
CA LYS A 118 4.79 15.45 23.05
C LYS A 118 4.35 16.82 23.58
N ASN A 119 4.64 17.87 22.83
CA ASN A 119 4.23 19.24 23.17
C ASN A 119 3.33 19.84 22.07
N GLN A 120 3.20 21.16 22.01
CA GLN A 120 2.28 21.89 21.13
C GLN A 120 3.02 22.91 20.25
N LEU A 121 4.31 22.68 19.98
CA LEU A 121 5.11 23.57 19.13
C LEU A 121 4.53 23.57 17.72
N THR A 122 4.32 24.75 17.14
CA THR A 122 3.86 24.94 15.75
C THR A 122 4.97 25.29 14.77
N ASP A 123 6.09 25.76 15.29
CA ASP A 123 7.29 26.14 14.55
C ASP A 123 8.52 25.88 15.43
N PHE A 124 9.67 25.65 14.78
CA PHE A 124 10.95 25.54 15.47
C PHE A 124 12.11 25.97 14.57
N ASN A 125 13.10 26.67 15.14
CA ASN A 125 14.36 26.95 14.44
C ASN A 125 15.56 26.72 15.36
N LEU A 126 16.72 26.48 14.78
CA LEU A 126 17.95 26.19 15.52
C LEU A 126 18.76 27.44 15.91
N SER A 127 18.16 28.64 15.81
CA SER A 127 18.82 29.87 16.24
C SER A 127 19.06 29.83 17.74
N GLY A 128 20.28 30.18 18.16
CA GLY A 128 20.69 30.11 19.57
C GLY A 128 20.99 28.69 20.09
N LEU A 129 20.99 27.67 19.22
CA LEU A 129 21.35 26.28 19.50
C LEU A 129 22.61 25.82 18.74
N PRO A 130 23.75 26.54 18.79
CA PRO A 130 24.90 26.29 17.91
C PRO A 130 25.65 24.98 18.18
N GLU A 131 25.52 24.41 19.37
CA GLU A 131 26.25 23.19 19.81
C GLU A 131 25.37 21.93 19.88
N VAL A 132 24.08 22.03 19.53
CA VAL A 132 23.15 20.88 19.64
C VAL A 132 23.50 19.83 18.61
N THR A 133 23.76 18.61 19.07
CA THR A 133 24.07 17.43 18.25
C THR A 133 22.92 16.43 18.18
N LYS A 134 21.96 16.50 19.11
CA LYS A 134 20.73 15.71 19.08
C LYS A 134 19.52 16.56 19.43
N LEU A 135 18.49 16.50 18.60
CA LEU A 135 17.24 17.20 18.78
C LEU A 135 16.09 16.23 18.54
N SER A 136 15.21 16.08 19.54
CA SER A 136 13.94 15.37 19.39
C SER A 136 12.77 16.31 19.60
N LEU A 137 11.90 16.38 18.61
CA LEU A 137 10.68 17.18 18.56
C LEU A 137 9.48 16.32 18.17
N ASN A 138 9.55 15.00 18.39
CA ASN A 138 8.49 14.08 18.00
C ASN A 138 7.16 14.42 18.71
N GLU A 139 6.03 14.11 18.09
CA GLU A 139 4.69 14.30 18.66
C GLU A 139 4.43 15.78 19.04
N ASN A 140 4.60 16.70 18.09
CA ASN A 140 4.27 18.13 18.24
C ASN A 140 3.25 18.55 17.17
N SER A 141 3.16 19.84 16.84
CA SER A 141 2.32 20.36 15.76
C SER A 141 3.13 21.22 14.79
N ILE A 142 4.42 20.92 14.64
CA ILE A 142 5.37 21.75 13.88
C ILE A 142 5.00 21.72 12.41
N VAL A 143 4.76 22.89 11.84
CA VAL A 143 4.53 23.12 10.40
C VAL A 143 5.81 23.60 9.73
N THR A 144 6.55 24.51 10.38
CA THR A 144 7.79 25.07 9.84
C THR A 144 9.01 24.67 10.67
N PHE A 145 10.08 24.23 10.01
CA PHE A 145 11.36 23.96 10.66
C PHE A 145 12.49 24.60 9.85
N SER A 146 13.40 25.31 10.53
CA SER A 146 14.66 25.77 9.90
C SER A 146 15.87 25.37 10.74
N SER A 147 16.87 24.81 10.07
CA SER A 147 18.14 24.46 10.68
C SER A 147 19.10 25.64 10.86
N THR A 148 18.72 26.84 10.41
CA THR A 148 19.52 28.06 10.53
C THR A 148 19.99 28.27 11.97
N GLY A 149 21.29 28.48 12.15
CA GLY A 149 21.94 28.65 13.46
C GLY A 149 22.68 27.42 13.97
N ASN A 150 22.55 26.26 13.31
CA ASN A 150 23.27 25.03 13.66
C ASN A 150 23.84 24.34 12.41
N SER A 151 25.05 23.80 12.53
CA SER A 151 25.71 23.01 11.48
C SER A 151 26.35 21.72 12.00
N VAL A 152 26.09 21.35 13.25
CA VAL A 152 26.69 20.20 13.95
C VAL A 152 25.67 19.14 14.37
N LEU A 153 24.37 19.36 14.10
CA LEU A 153 23.30 18.42 14.43
C LEU A 153 23.51 17.09 13.72
N LYS A 154 23.53 16.00 14.50
CA LYS A 154 23.69 14.63 14.00
C LYS A 154 22.37 13.88 13.94
N ASN A 155 21.51 14.09 14.95
CA ASN A 155 20.24 13.38 15.06
C ASN A 155 19.08 14.38 15.14
N LEU A 156 18.14 14.26 14.22
CA LEU A 156 16.93 15.07 14.16
C LEU A 156 15.69 14.17 14.14
N GLY A 157 14.91 14.23 15.23
CA GLY A 157 13.62 13.56 15.37
C GLY A 157 12.47 14.55 15.20
N LEU A 158 11.62 14.32 14.21
CA LEU A 158 10.47 15.13 13.82
C LEU A 158 9.24 14.24 13.52
N LYS A 159 9.18 13.05 14.13
CA LYS A 159 8.07 12.12 13.94
C LYS A 159 6.75 12.71 14.48
N SER A 160 5.61 12.41 13.86
CA SER A 160 4.27 12.80 14.34
C SER A 160 4.15 14.33 14.52
N ASN A 161 4.35 15.07 13.44
CA ASN A 161 4.24 16.54 13.37
C ASN A 161 3.31 16.93 12.20
N LYS A 162 3.37 18.18 11.73
CA LYS A 162 2.57 18.69 10.61
C LYS A 162 3.44 19.37 9.56
N ILE A 163 4.66 18.88 9.37
CA ILE A 163 5.68 19.59 8.60
C ILE A 163 5.23 19.76 7.16
N ASP A 164 5.21 21.01 6.71
CA ASP A 164 5.13 21.31 5.28
C ASP A 164 6.54 21.19 4.67
N SER A 165 6.69 20.24 3.74
CA SER A 165 7.96 20.02 3.04
C SER A 165 8.50 21.26 2.31
N HIS A 166 7.63 22.20 1.90
CA HIS A 166 8.05 23.49 1.31
C HIS A 166 8.61 24.47 2.34
N GLN A 167 8.32 24.23 3.63
CA GLN A 167 8.74 25.03 4.77
C GLN A 167 9.71 24.27 5.67
N PHE A 168 10.26 23.16 5.16
CA PHE A 168 11.23 22.31 5.82
C PHE A 168 12.65 22.60 5.31
N GLU A 169 13.36 23.47 6.02
CA GLU A 169 14.72 23.90 5.65
C GLU A 169 15.75 23.24 6.57
N ILE A 170 16.60 22.38 6.00
CA ILE A 170 17.65 21.65 6.73
C ILE A 170 19.05 21.78 6.11
N SER A 171 19.26 22.75 5.22
CA SER A 171 20.45 22.82 4.37
C SER A 171 21.74 23.02 5.15
N SER A 172 21.70 23.70 6.30
CA SER A 172 22.88 23.90 7.15
C SER A 172 23.40 22.60 7.79
N LEU A 173 22.60 21.53 7.76
CA LEU A 173 22.92 20.23 8.36
C LEU A 173 23.52 19.23 7.37
N ALA A 174 23.66 19.60 6.09
CA ALA A 174 24.11 18.71 5.01
C ALA A 174 25.40 17.94 5.34
N ASN A 175 26.35 18.57 6.05
CA ASN A 175 27.66 18.00 6.37
C ASN A 175 27.74 17.30 7.75
N SER A 176 26.64 17.23 8.51
CA SER A 176 26.65 16.73 9.90
C SER A 176 25.54 15.75 10.22
N LEU A 177 24.39 15.80 9.54
CA LEU A 177 23.24 14.97 9.87
C LEU A 177 23.53 13.49 9.55
N GLU A 178 23.45 12.64 10.58
CA GLU A 178 23.65 11.20 10.51
C GLU A 178 22.31 10.44 10.58
N GLN A 179 21.29 11.01 11.24
CA GLN A 179 19.97 10.41 11.44
C GLN A 179 18.85 11.45 11.27
N LEU A 180 17.86 11.10 10.45
CA LEU A 180 16.66 11.90 10.24
C LEU A 180 15.41 11.02 10.32
N ASN A 181 14.49 11.38 11.21
CA ASN A 181 13.16 10.77 11.28
C ASN A 181 12.08 11.84 11.09
N VAL A 182 11.35 11.73 9.98
CA VAL A 182 10.24 12.61 9.57
C VAL A 182 8.97 11.80 9.32
N SER A 183 8.80 10.67 10.02
CA SER A 183 7.61 9.82 9.88
C SER A 183 6.34 10.51 10.41
N GLU A 184 5.16 10.15 9.91
CA GLU A 184 3.87 10.66 10.42
C GLU A 184 3.75 12.20 10.42
N ASN A 185 4.27 12.89 9.40
CA ASN A 185 4.08 14.34 9.22
C ASN A 185 2.82 14.70 8.42
N GLY A 186 2.13 13.67 7.94
CA GLY A 186 0.87 13.78 7.23
C GLY A 186 1.07 14.42 5.87
N GLU A 187 0.22 15.38 5.63
CA GLU A 187 -0.27 15.65 4.30
C GLU A 187 0.62 16.58 3.47
N ASN A 188 1.15 17.62 4.10
CA ASN A 188 2.05 18.58 3.46
C ASN A 188 3.49 18.07 3.29
N PHE A 189 3.80 16.84 3.77
CA PHE A 189 5.14 16.26 3.68
C PHE A 189 5.29 15.42 2.41
N VAL A 190 5.51 16.09 1.28
CA VAL A 190 5.29 15.48 -0.04
C VAL A 190 6.54 15.14 -0.85
N ALA A 191 7.65 15.81 -0.56
CA ALA A 191 8.96 15.51 -1.14
C ALA A 191 10.08 15.95 -0.21
N LEU A 192 11.27 15.36 -0.37
CA LEU A 192 12.46 15.79 0.36
C LEU A 192 13.72 15.69 -0.50
N ASN A 193 14.55 16.74 -0.47
CA ASN A 193 15.83 16.76 -1.16
C ASN A 193 17.00 16.59 -0.17
N LEU A 194 17.62 15.41 -0.20
CA LEU A 194 18.78 15.01 0.60
C LEU A 194 20.04 14.83 -0.26
N ILE A 195 20.10 15.40 -1.46
CA ILE A 195 21.22 15.18 -2.40
C ILE A 195 22.58 15.61 -1.85
N ASN A 196 22.63 16.50 -0.85
CA ASN A 196 23.86 17.00 -0.25
C ASN A 196 24.21 16.34 1.10
N PHE A 197 23.45 15.34 1.56
CA PHE A 197 23.57 14.77 2.90
C PHE A 197 24.44 13.49 2.91
N ASP A 198 25.74 13.64 2.64
CA ASP A 198 26.68 12.51 2.49
C ASP A 198 26.95 11.75 3.81
N LYS A 199 26.66 12.35 4.97
CA LYS A 199 26.82 11.74 6.31
C LYS A 199 25.61 10.95 6.78
N LEU A 200 24.48 11.03 6.08
CA LEU A 200 23.25 10.38 6.50
C LEU A 200 23.44 8.86 6.51
N GLN A 201 23.13 8.22 7.64
CA GLN A 201 23.24 6.78 7.84
C GLN A 201 21.87 6.11 7.92
N TYR A 202 20.91 6.77 8.57
CA TYR A 202 19.57 6.24 8.81
C TYR A 202 18.53 7.29 8.45
N PHE A 203 17.60 6.92 7.57
CA PHE A 203 16.49 7.77 7.16
C PHE A 203 15.17 7.03 7.36
N THR A 204 14.20 7.71 7.98
CA THR A 204 12.86 7.16 8.18
C THR A 204 11.82 8.24 7.90
N ALA A 205 10.88 7.93 7.01
CA ALA A 205 9.78 8.80 6.62
C ALA A 205 8.50 7.99 6.41
N ASN A 206 8.27 6.99 7.28
CA ASN A 206 7.11 6.11 7.19
C ASN A 206 5.81 6.88 7.46
N ASP A 207 4.68 6.36 6.99
CA ASP A 207 3.36 6.88 7.31
C ASP A 207 3.23 8.36 6.91
N ASN A 208 3.80 8.71 5.75
CA ASN A 208 3.64 10.00 5.08
C ASN A 208 2.91 9.74 3.75
N PRO A 209 1.57 9.71 3.77
CA PRO A 209 0.73 9.20 2.69
C PRO A 209 0.87 9.94 1.36
N GLU A 210 1.42 11.14 1.37
CA GLU A 210 1.55 12.03 0.21
C GLU A 210 3.02 12.23 -0.18
N LEU A 211 3.94 11.58 0.54
CA LEU A 211 5.36 11.56 0.21
C LEU A 211 5.56 10.73 -1.04
N THR A 212 5.89 11.40 -2.15
CA THR A 212 6.06 10.78 -3.47
C THR A 212 7.51 10.51 -3.82
N THR A 213 8.46 11.29 -3.26
CA THR A 213 9.88 11.15 -3.58
C THR A 213 10.80 11.67 -2.48
N VAL A 214 11.96 11.02 -2.33
CA VAL A 214 13.09 11.51 -1.55
C VAL A 214 14.35 11.34 -2.37
N VAL A 215 15.10 12.42 -2.59
CA VAL A 215 16.34 12.39 -3.37
C VAL A 215 17.54 12.24 -2.44
N PHE A 216 18.24 11.12 -2.48
CA PHE A 216 19.47 10.84 -1.73
C PHE A 216 20.75 11.21 -2.49
N TYR A 217 21.85 11.38 -1.75
CA TYR A 217 23.20 11.53 -2.28
C TYR A 217 23.64 10.25 -3.01
N ASP A 218 23.88 10.34 -4.32
CA ASP A 218 24.37 9.23 -5.14
C ASP A 218 25.83 8.91 -4.80
N GLY A 219 26.12 7.63 -4.57
CA GLY A 219 27.41 7.15 -4.09
C GLY A 219 27.59 7.25 -2.58
N SER A 220 26.52 7.44 -1.80
CA SER A 220 26.62 7.54 -0.33
C SER A 220 27.19 6.26 0.27
N THR A 221 28.35 6.39 0.90
CA THR A 221 29.01 5.28 1.63
C THR A 221 28.57 5.21 3.09
N ASN A 222 27.75 6.15 3.57
CA ASN A 222 27.28 6.17 4.95
C ASN A 222 25.87 5.59 5.10
N LEU A 223 25.02 5.73 4.07
CA LEU A 223 23.61 5.33 4.14
C LEU A 223 23.48 3.81 4.29
N LYS A 224 22.87 3.37 5.39
CA LYS A 224 22.73 1.97 5.79
C LYS A 224 21.29 1.49 5.71
N GLN A 225 20.35 2.37 6.05
CA GLN A 225 18.93 2.04 6.10
C GLN A 225 18.07 3.19 5.59
N ILE A 226 17.11 2.84 4.76
CA ILE A 226 16.04 3.71 4.28
C ILE A 226 14.71 3.01 4.58
N SER A 227 13.79 3.73 5.21
CA SER A 227 12.41 3.27 5.41
C SER A 227 11.44 4.38 5.04
N MET A 228 10.57 4.09 4.09
CA MET A 228 9.52 4.97 3.58
C MET A 228 8.26 4.13 3.30
N ASN A 229 7.79 3.35 4.28
CA ASN A 229 6.59 2.53 4.11
C ASN A 229 5.30 3.31 4.41
N ASN A 230 4.18 2.86 3.84
CA ASN A 230 2.88 3.54 3.97
C ASN A 230 2.95 5.00 3.49
N CYS A 231 3.49 5.21 2.29
CA CYS A 231 3.61 6.52 1.65
C CYS A 231 3.01 6.44 0.23
N HIS A 232 3.31 7.42 -0.64
CA HIS A 232 2.95 7.38 -2.07
C HIS A 232 4.19 7.35 -2.96
N ILE A 233 5.25 6.65 -2.54
CA ILE A 233 6.46 6.52 -3.35
C ILE A 233 6.10 5.77 -4.63
N MET A 234 6.12 6.48 -5.75
CA MET A 234 5.79 5.91 -7.05
C MET A 234 7.01 5.30 -7.76
N HIS A 235 8.20 5.77 -7.39
CA HIS A 235 9.45 5.40 -8.03
C HIS A 235 10.62 5.46 -7.05
N PHE A 236 11.51 4.47 -7.13
CA PHE A 236 12.79 4.48 -6.44
C PHE A 236 13.91 4.39 -7.49
N TYR A 237 14.43 5.56 -7.88
CA TYR A 237 15.37 5.72 -8.97
C TYR A 237 16.71 5.01 -8.73
N ALA A 238 17.36 4.58 -9.81
CA ALA A 238 18.64 3.89 -9.72
C ALA A 238 19.76 4.81 -9.18
N ILE A 239 20.31 4.48 -8.01
CA ILE A 239 21.48 5.13 -7.39
C ILE A 239 22.48 4.13 -6.85
N SER A 240 23.72 4.57 -6.62
CA SER A 240 24.73 3.77 -5.95
C SER A 240 24.70 4.01 -4.44
N LEU A 241 24.31 3.02 -3.65
CA LEU A 241 24.37 3.06 -2.18
C LEU A 241 25.14 1.84 -1.64
N PRO A 242 26.49 1.86 -1.67
CA PRO A 242 27.31 0.67 -1.45
C PRO A 242 27.15 -0.01 -0.08
N ASN A 243 26.75 0.74 0.94
CA ASN A 243 26.59 0.23 2.32
C ASN A 243 25.14 0.10 2.78
N LEU A 244 24.17 0.32 1.88
CA LEU A 244 22.76 0.08 2.16
C LEU A 244 22.54 -1.40 2.43
N ASN A 245 22.01 -1.73 3.61
CA ASN A 245 21.71 -3.10 4.02
C ASN A 245 20.21 -3.34 4.22
N SER A 246 19.42 -2.28 4.43
CA SER A 246 17.97 -2.38 4.59
C SER A 246 17.24 -1.30 3.80
N LEU A 247 16.29 -1.73 2.96
CA LEU A 247 15.40 -0.86 2.20
C LEU A 247 13.96 -1.33 2.40
N ASN A 248 13.13 -0.46 2.98
CA ASN A 248 11.70 -0.71 3.17
C ASN A 248 10.87 0.35 2.42
N LEU A 249 10.17 -0.12 1.40
CA LEU A 249 9.26 0.64 0.54
C LEU A 249 7.88 -0.03 0.49
N SER A 250 7.50 -0.78 1.53
CA SER A 250 6.21 -1.47 1.58
C SER A 250 5.01 -0.51 1.61
N ASN A 251 3.87 -0.95 1.06
CA ASN A 251 2.61 -0.21 1.03
C ASN A 251 2.77 1.20 0.42
N ASN A 252 3.18 1.23 -0.84
CA ASN A 252 3.43 2.45 -1.61
C ASN A 252 2.69 2.37 -2.97
N ALA A 253 3.09 3.21 -3.91
CA ALA A 253 2.57 3.25 -5.26
C ALA A 253 3.61 2.84 -6.32
N LEU A 254 4.60 2.00 -5.95
CA LEU A 254 5.67 1.59 -6.87
C LEU A 254 5.08 0.80 -8.04
N LEU A 255 5.25 1.33 -9.24
CA LEU A 255 4.97 0.64 -10.50
C LEU A 255 6.21 -0.12 -10.99
N ASP A 256 7.39 0.42 -10.70
CA ASP A 256 8.68 -0.16 -11.01
C ASP A 256 9.64 -0.08 -9.81
N PHE A 257 10.71 -0.87 -9.91
CA PHE A 257 11.86 -0.78 -9.02
C PHE A 257 13.12 -0.75 -9.87
N GLU A 258 13.62 0.45 -10.16
CA GLU A 258 14.86 0.60 -10.92
C GLU A 258 16.07 0.20 -10.08
N ASN A 259 16.78 -0.82 -10.56
CA ASN A 259 17.93 -1.34 -9.86
C ASN A 259 19.12 -0.39 -9.89
N GLY A 260 19.39 0.23 -8.74
CA GLY A 260 20.67 0.84 -8.42
C GLY A 260 21.75 -0.19 -8.03
N THR A 261 22.85 0.30 -7.43
CA THR A 261 23.98 -0.55 -6.97
C THR A 261 23.96 -0.68 -5.45
N TYR A 262 23.43 -1.81 -4.95
CA TYR A 262 23.25 -2.11 -3.52
C TYR A 262 23.91 -3.45 -3.11
N PRO A 263 25.23 -3.63 -3.25
CA PRO A 263 25.91 -4.93 -3.09
C PRO A 263 25.86 -5.51 -1.67
N ASN A 264 25.47 -4.71 -0.67
CA ASN A 264 25.33 -5.13 0.72
C ASN A 264 23.86 -5.22 1.19
N LEU A 265 22.89 -5.05 0.28
CA LEU A 265 21.47 -5.12 0.62
C LEU A 265 21.14 -6.52 1.13
N SER A 266 20.70 -6.61 2.39
CA SER A 266 20.35 -7.87 3.05
C SER A 266 18.86 -7.98 3.34
N THR A 267 18.15 -6.86 3.44
CA THR A 267 16.70 -6.81 3.65
C THR A 267 16.05 -5.89 2.64
N LEU A 268 15.11 -6.42 1.87
CA LEU A 268 14.28 -5.67 0.92
C LEU A 268 12.80 -5.96 1.17
N SER A 269 12.02 -4.92 1.40
CA SER A 269 10.56 -5.01 1.54
C SER A 269 9.90 -4.05 0.56
N VAL A 270 9.18 -4.60 -0.41
CA VAL A 270 8.42 -3.88 -1.46
C VAL A 270 6.99 -4.42 -1.56
N ASN A 271 6.50 -5.12 -0.53
CA ASN A 271 5.15 -5.67 -0.50
C ASN A 271 4.07 -4.58 -0.49
N GLY A 272 2.87 -4.88 -1.01
CA GLY A 272 1.76 -3.92 -1.06
C GLY A 272 2.02 -2.77 -2.04
N ASN A 273 2.54 -3.09 -3.22
CA ASN A 273 2.79 -2.13 -4.30
C ASN A 273 2.09 -2.61 -5.59
N TYR A 274 2.43 -2.00 -6.73
CA TYR A 274 1.87 -2.31 -8.04
C TYR A 274 2.94 -2.87 -9.00
N LEU A 275 4.01 -3.48 -8.47
CA LEU A 275 5.11 -3.99 -9.27
C LEU A 275 4.65 -5.14 -10.15
N SER A 276 4.90 -5.05 -11.46
CA SER A 276 4.76 -6.17 -12.41
C SER A 276 6.06 -6.98 -12.56
N GLU A 277 7.20 -6.37 -12.26
CA GLU A 277 8.52 -6.99 -12.31
C GLU A 277 9.44 -6.45 -11.21
N ILE A 278 10.44 -7.26 -10.84
CA ILE A 278 11.56 -6.84 -9.99
C ILE A 278 12.76 -7.77 -10.19
N ASP A 279 13.94 -7.20 -10.48
CA ASP A 279 15.18 -7.96 -10.62
C ASP A 279 15.99 -7.88 -9.32
N VAL A 280 16.03 -8.97 -8.54
CA VAL A 280 16.85 -9.05 -7.32
C VAL A 280 18.19 -9.75 -7.52
N THR A 281 18.53 -10.09 -8.77
CA THR A 281 19.74 -10.88 -9.07
C THR A 281 21.04 -10.11 -8.80
N LYS A 282 20.95 -8.78 -8.66
CA LYS A 282 22.04 -7.87 -8.33
C LYS A 282 22.31 -7.76 -6.82
N PHE A 283 21.52 -8.41 -5.95
CA PHE A 283 21.61 -8.30 -4.50
C PHE A 283 22.09 -9.63 -3.86
N PRO A 284 23.36 -10.02 -4.02
CA PRO A 284 23.84 -11.36 -3.66
C PRO A 284 23.80 -11.68 -2.16
N LYS A 285 23.68 -10.65 -1.30
CA LYS A 285 23.60 -10.78 0.16
C LYS A 285 22.18 -10.72 0.71
N LEU A 286 21.18 -10.76 -0.16
CA LEU A 286 19.78 -10.67 0.24
C LEU A 286 19.42 -11.88 1.12
N PHE A 287 19.09 -11.61 2.38
CA PHE A 287 18.75 -12.58 3.41
C PHE A 287 17.25 -12.64 3.66
N SER A 288 16.56 -11.49 3.53
CA SER A 288 15.12 -11.35 3.70
C SER A 288 14.53 -10.54 2.55
N PHE A 289 13.56 -11.13 1.85
CA PHE A 289 12.87 -10.50 0.73
C PHE A 289 11.36 -10.67 0.85
N ASP A 290 10.63 -9.55 0.88
CA ASP A 290 9.17 -9.52 0.82
C ASP A 290 8.70 -8.68 -0.37
N CYS A 291 8.10 -9.35 -1.35
CA CYS A 291 7.45 -8.75 -2.52
C CYS A 291 5.97 -9.15 -2.63
N SER A 292 5.36 -9.58 -1.52
CA SER A 292 3.95 -10.02 -1.52
C SER A 292 2.97 -8.90 -1.85
N SER A 293 1.77 -9.25 -2.32
CA SER A 293 0.71 -8.29 -2.67
C SER A 293 1.20 -7.27 -3.72
N ASN A 294 1.62 -7.79 -4.87
CA ASN A 294 2.03 -7.04 -6.07
C ASN A 294 1.35 -7.67 -7.29
N GLN A 295 1.82 -7.36 -8.50
CA GLN A 295 1.32 -7.88 -9.77
C GLN A 295 2.36 -8.75 -10.50
N LEU A 296 3.32 -9.33 -9.77
CA LEU A 296 4.44 -10.08 -10.35
C LEU A 296 3.96 -11.34 -11.07
N THR A 297 4.41 -11.54 -12.30
CA THR A 297 4.18 -12.77 -13.10
C THR A 297 5.39 -13.71 -13.10
N ASP A 298 6.60 -13.18 -12.83
CA ASP A 298 7.83 -13.93 -12.63
C ASP A 298 8.67 -13.35 -11.47
N ILE A 299 9.56 -14.17 -10.91
CA ILE A 299 10.55 -13.72 -9.93
C ILE A 299 11.82 -14.58 -9.96
N ASN A 300 12.99 -13.97 -10.15
CA ASN A 300 14.28 -14.67 -10.16
C ASN A 300 15.10 -14.41 -8.88
N VAL A 301 15.22 -15.42 -8.02
CA VAL A 301 16.01 -15.40 -6.79
C VAL A 301 17.29 -16.26 -6.86
N ALA A 302 17.70 -16.69 -8.06
CA ALA A 302 18.79 -17.64 -8.23
C ALA A 302 20.14 -17.13 -7.70
N ASN A 303 20.38 -15.81 -7.80
CA ASN A 303 21.60 -15.13 -7.37
C ASN A 303 21.56 -14.68 -5.89
N ASN A 304 20.58 -15.12 -5.09
CA ASN A 304 20.44 -14.78 -3.67
C ASN A 304 20.65 -16.03 -2.79
N PRO A 305 21.85 -16.65 -2.78
CA PRO A 305 22.08 -17.92 -2.10
C PRO A 305 21.94 -17.85 -0.57
N GLU A 306 22.04 -16.65 0.02
CA GLU A 306 21.89 -16.39 1.46
C GLU A 306 20.41 -16.19 1.89
N LEU A 307 19.46 -16.25 0.96
CA LEU A 307 18.04 -15.98 1.22
C LEU A 307 17.47 -16.98 2.23
N ASN A 308 17.00 -16.47 3.36
CA ASN A 308 16.41 -17.26 4.46
C ASN A 308 14.89 -17.04 4.58
N TYR A 309 14.42 -15.82 4.34
CA TYR A 309 13.00 -15.48 4.32
C TYR A 309 12.61 -14.97 2.93
N PHE A 310 11.66 -15.65 2.30
CA PHE A 310 11.11 -15.24 1.02
C PHE A 310 9.59 -15.26 1.04
N ASN A 311 8.98 -14.10 0.84
CA ASN A 311 7.54 -13.93 0.71
C ASN A 311 7.19 -13.29 -0.63
N CYS A 312 6.51 -14.05 -1.48
CA CYS A 312 5.98 -13.61 -2.77
C CYS A 312 4.48 -13.92 -2.91
N GLY A 313 3.77 -14.09 -1.79
CA GLY A 313 2.33 -14.39 -1.81
C GLY A 313 1.48 -13.27 -2.41
N ASN A 314 0.26 -13.58 -2.86
CA ASN A 314 -0.69 -12.66 -3.49
C ASN A 314 -0.07 -11.92 -4.68
N ASN A 315 0.40 -12.68 -5.66
CA ASN A 315 0.91 -12.20 -6.95
C ASN A 315 0.24 -13.01 -8.08
N LYS A 316 0.76 -12.93 -9.30
CA LYS A 316 0.27 -13.68 -10.48
C LYS A 316 1.28 -14.76 -10.92
N LEU A 317 2.12 -15.24 -10.01
CA LEU A 317 3.19 -16.20 -10.31
C LEU A 317 2.61 -17.57 -10.69
N THR A 318 3.21 -18.21 -11.69
CA THR A 318 2.85 -19.57 -12.14
C THR A 318 3.77 -20.73 -11.70
N SER A 319 4.97 -20.63 -11.09
CA SER A 319 5.97 -19.56 -11.13
C SER A 319 6.96 -19.32 -9.99
N VAL A 320 7.53 -20.29 -9.22
CA VAL A 320 8.68 -19.97 -8.31
C VAL A 320 9.82 -21.02 -8.20
N ASP A 321 11.01 -20.72 -8.73
CA ASP A 321 12.26 -21.49 -8.51
C ASP A 321 13.04 -21.03 -7.26
N VAL A 322 13.28 -21.97 -6.35
CA VAL A 322 14.05 -21.76 -5.09
C VAL A 322 15.21 -22.75 -4.94
N SER A 323 15.62 -23.40 -6.04
CA SER A 323 16.59 -24.50 -6.03
C SER A 323 17.99 -24.10 -5.54
N THR A 324 18.39 -22.83 -5.71
CA THR A 324 19.69 -22.31 -5.26
C THR A 324 19.67 -21.80 -3.82
N ASN A 325 18.50 -21.49 -3.26
CA ASN A 325 18.33 -20.87 -1.93
C ASN A 325 18.28 -21.94 -0.82
N LYS A 326 19.38 -22.67 -0.65
CA LYS A 326 19.49 -23.83 0.26
C LYS A 326 19.30 -23.48 1.74
N GLU A 327 19.50 -22.22 2.09
CA GLU A 327 19.35 -21.67 3.45
C GLU A 327 17.92 -21.17 3.75
N LEU A 328 16.96 -21.33 2.84
CA LEU A 328 15.56 -20.93 3.06
C LEU A 328 14.99 -21.57 4.31
N GLY A 329 14.62 -20.74 5.28
CA GLY A 329 13.90 -21.12 6.49
C GLY A 329 12.40 -20.85 6.41
N SER A 330 11.97 -19.92 5.56
CA SER A 330 10.55 -19.59 5.35
C SER A 330 10.25 -19.23 3.90
N LEU A 331 9.25 -19.90 3.32
CA LEU A 331 8.79 -19.70 1.95
C LEU A 331 7.27 -19.50 1.92
N LEU A 332 6.82 -18.31 1.53
CA LEU A 332 5.40 -17.97 1.42
C LEU A 332 5.06 -17.66 -0.04
N VAL A 333 4.24 -18.51 -0.65
CA VAL A 333 3.84 -18.43 -2.07
C VAL A 333 2.32 -18.41 -2.25
N ASN A 334 1.57 -18.26 -1.16
CA ASN A 334 0.11 -18.34 -1.15
C ASN A 334 -0.56 -17.33 -2.07
N GLY A 335 -1.76 -17.61 -2.58
CA GLY A 335 -2.51 -16.68 -3.42
C GLY A 335 -1.85 -16.41 -4.78
N ASN A 336 -1.11 -17.39 -5.30
CA ASN A 336 -0.52 -17.38 -6.65
C ASN A 336 -1.16 -18.48 -7.51
N GLN A 337 -0.86 -18.50 -8.81
CA GLN A 337 -1.39 -19.45 -9.78
C GLN A 337 -0.47 -20.68 -9.95
N LEU A 338 0.29 -21.05 -8.92
CA LEU A 338 1.21 -22.17 -8.96
C LEU A 338 0.47 -23.50 -9.09
N SER A 339 0.82 -24.33 -10.08
CA SER A 339 0.36 -25.73 -10.17
C SER A 339 1.34 -26.73 -9.54
N ARG A 340 2.60 -26.33 -9.38
CA ARG A 340 3.67 -27.16 -8.80
C ARG A 340 4.71 -26.34 -8.05
N ILE A 341 5.27 -26.94 -7.00
CA ILE A 341 6.44 -26.38 -6.32
C ILE A 341 7.46 -27.46 -5.92
N ASP A 342 8.60 -27.51 -6.61
CA ASP A 342 9.80 -28.20 -6.14
C ASP A 342 10.48 -27.42 -4.99
N ILE A 343 10.72 -28.12 -3.88
CA ILE A 343 11.41 -27.65 -2.67
C ILE A 343 12.51 -28.63 -2.22
N SER A 344 12.95 -29.55 -3.09
CA SER A 344 13.85 -30.65 -2.71
C SER A 344 15.23 -30.20 -2.24
N ASN A 345 15.65 -28.97 -2.61
CA ASN A 345 16.94 -28.40 -2.24
C ASN A 345 16.87 -27.52 -0.97
N ASN A 346 15.67 -27.30 -0.41
CA ASN A 346 15.45 -26.39 0.73
C ASN A 346 15.32 -27.19 2.04
N GLU A 347 16.31 -28.02 2.35
CA GLU A 347 16.26 -28.93 3.50
C GLU A 347 16.11 -28.20 4.86
N SER A 348 16.49 -26.92 4.93
CA SER A 348 16.38 -26.04 6.12
C SER A 348 14.97 -25.48 6.36
N LEU A 349 14.01 -25.73 5.47
CA LEU A 349 12.70 -25.09 5.50
C LEU A 349 11.93 -25.42 6.78
N GLY A 350 11.60 -24.36 7.54
CA GLY A 350 10.81 -24.43 8.77
C GLY A 350 9.36 -23.99 8.59
N THR A 351 9.09 -23.12 7.61
CA THR A 351 7.75 -22.62 7.32
C THR A 351 7.49 -22.65 5.82
N ILE A 352 6.35 -23.20 5.40
CA ILE A 352 5.87 -23.09 4.03
C ILE A 352 4.37 -22.76 3.99
N ASN A 353 3.99 -21.83 3.12
CA ASN A 353 2.60 -21.53 2.83
C ASN A 353 2.32 -21.61 1.33
N ILE A 354 1.57 -22.63 0.93
CA ILE A 354 1.08 -22.88 -0.43
C ILE A 354 -0.43 -22.68 -0.55
N SER A 355 -1.08 -22.06 0.44
CA SER A 355 -2.54 -21.89 0.44
C SER A 355 -3.00 -21.07 -0.75
N ASP A 356 -4.22 -21.31 -1.22
CA ASP A 356 -4.83 -20.59 -2.35
C ASP A 356 -3.95 -20.67 -3.62
N THR A 357 -3.47 -21.88 -3.94
CA THR A 357 -2.73 -22.19 -5.18
C THR A 357 -3.41 -23.33 -5.93
N GLN A 358 -2.97 -23.58 -7.16
CA GLN A 358 -3.44 -24.71 -7.99
C GLN A 358 -2.60 -25.98 -7.77
N ILE A 359 -1.84 -26.06 -6.67
CA ILE A 359 -0.95 -27.20 -6.40
C ILE A 359 -1.77 -28.45 -6.11
N SER A 360 -1.53 -29.49 -6.89
CA SER A 360 -2.15 -30.83 -6.82
C SER A 360 -1.30 -31.86 -6.06
N TYR A 361 0.00 -31.58 -5.88
CA TYR A 361 0.94 -32.45 -5.17
C TYR A 361 2.13 -31.64 -4.64
N ILE A 362 2.60 -32.00 -3.45
CA ILE A 362 3.83 -31.46 -2.87
C ILE A 362 4.69 -32.57 -2.26
N ASP A 363 5.97 -32.61 -2.63
CA ASP A 363 6.94 -33.56 -2.10
C ASP A 363 7.60 -32.99 -0.84
N LEU A 364 7.30 -33.62 0.31
CA LEU A 364 7.84 -33.25 1.63
C LEU A 364 8.99 -34.17 2.09
N THR A 365 9.53 -35.03 1.22
CA THR A 365 10.56 -36.02 1.58
C THR A 365 11.89 -35.40 2.06
N LYS A 366 12.12 -34.12 1.74
CA LYS A 366 13.33 -33.36 2.10
C LYS A 366 13.13 -32.34 3.23
N THR A 367 11.89 -32.09 3.66
CA THR A 367 11.55 -31.03 4.63
C THR A 367 11.60 -31.52 6.08
N LYS A 368 12.75 -32.03 6.51
CA LYS A 368 12.91 -32.66 7.84
C LYS A 368 12.64 -31.72 9.01
N PHE A 369 12.89 -30.42 8.84
CA PHE A 369 12.79 -29.41 9.89
C PHE A 369 11.51 -28.58 9.89
N LEU A 370 10.52 -28.97 9.08
CA LEU A 370 9.26 -28.26 8.92
C LEU A 370 8.54 -28.08 10.27
N ARG A 371 8.00 -26.88 10.50
CA ARG A 371 7.38 -26.43 11.76
C ARG A 371 5.94 -25.94 11.56
N ASP A 372 5.74 -25.17 10.50
CA ASP A 372 4.48 -24.55 10.09
C ASP A 372 4.24 -24.89 8.62
N PHE A 373 3.14 -25.58 8.34
CA PHE A 373 2.73 -25.96 6.99
C PHE A 373 1.30 -25.50 6.74
N ARG A 374 1.12 -24.67 5.71
CA ARG A 374 -0.18 -24.13 5.31
C ARG A 374 -0.44 -24.45 3.85
N ALA A 375 -1.54 -25.16 3.61
CA ALA A 375 -2.01 -25.62 2.32
C ALA A 375 -3.54 -25.63 2.29
N ALA A 376 -4.15 -24.56 2.78
CA ALA A 376 -5.60 -24.41 2.67
C ALA A 376 -5.99 -24.10 1.22
N ASN A 377 -7.12 -24.61 0.75
CA ASN A 377 -7.64 -24.31 -0.59
C ASN A 377 -6.64 -24.60 -1.72
N THR A 378 -6.05 -25.81 -1.71
CA THR A 378 -5.23 -26.34 -2.82
C THR A 378 -5.98 -27.47 -3.54
N LEU A 379 -5.37 -28.02 -4.59
CA LEU A 379 -5.89 -29.18 -5.32
C LEU A 379 -5.32 -30.51 -4.83
N CYS A 380 -4.52 -30.52 -3.76
CA CYS A 380 -3.91 -31.73 -3.20
C CYS A 380 -4.98 -32.72 -2.70
N PRO A 381 -5.01 -33.97 -3.22
CA PRO A 381 -5.92 -34.99 -2.72
C PRO A 381 -5.40 -35.72 -1.46
N PHE A 382 -4.14 -35.53 -1.10
CA PHE A 382 -3.51 -36.05 0.12
C PHE A 382 -2.26 -35.24 0.47
N PHE A 383 -1.74 -35.43 1.69
CA PHE A 383 -0.40 -34.99 2.10
C PHE A 383 0.34 -36.14 2.81
N TYR A 384 1.68 -36.14 2.75
CA TYR A 384 2.49 -37.22 3.32
C TYR A 384 3.62 -36.68 4.21
N PHE A 385 3.53 -36.90 5.53
CA PHE A 385 4.41 -36.25 6.52
C PHE A 385 5.47 -37.15 7.16
N ASN A 386 5.57 -38.43 6.79
CA ASN A 386 6.47 -39.39 7.46
C ASN A 386 7.97 -39.02 7.41
N TYR A 387 8.39 -38.13 6.51
CA TYR A 387 9.78 -37.65 6.43
C TYR A 387 10.05 -36.40 7.29
N VAL A 388 9.02 -35.81 7.90
CA VAL A 388 9.15 -34.71 8.86
C VAL A 388 9.57 -35.29 10.22
N LEU A 389 10.61 -34.72 10.85
CA LEU A 389 11.18 -35.31 12.06
C LEU A 389 10.19 -35.29 13.24
N PRO A 390 9.92 -36.45 13.89
CA PRO A 390 9.08 -36.51 15.09
C PRO A 390 9.62 -35.73 16.30
N SER A 391 10.95 -35.57 16.38
CA SER A 391 11.61 -34.75 17.41
C SER A 391 11.59 -33.23 17.09
N GLY A 392 11.02 -32.84 15.94
CA GLY A 392 10.98 -31.48 15.43
C GLY A 392 10.06 -30.52 16.20
N LYS A 393 9.96 -29.29 15.72
CA LYS A 393 9.01 -28.26 16.21
C LYS A 393 7.75 -28.19 15.32
N PHE A 394 7.40 -29.28 14.63
CA PHE A 394 6.15 -29.33 13.85
C PHE A 394 4.99 -29.10 14.80
N SER A 395 4.26 -28.01 14.59
CA SER A 395 3.36 -27.48 15.61
C SER A 395 2.15 -26.74 15.04
N TYR A 396 2.13 -26.46 13.75
CA TYR A 396 1.00 -25.83 13.09
C TYR A 396 0.78 -26.43 11.70
N LEU A 397 -0.46 -26.86 11.44
CA LEU A 397 -0.89 -27.41 10.16
C LEU A 397 -2.23 -26.80 9.77
N ASP A 398 -2.31 -26.24 8.57
CA ASP A 398 -3.58 -25.81 7.97
C ASP A 398 -3.74 -26.46 6.60
N MET A 399 -4.74 -27.34 6.47
CA MET A 399 -5.10 -28.04 5.23
C MET A 399 -6.60 -27.92 4.97
N ARG A 400 -7.24 -26.82 5.39
CA ARG A 400 -8.68 -26.62 5.20
C ARG A 400 -9.07 -26.50 3.73
N ASN A 401 -10.33 -26.82 3.43
CA ASN A 401 -10.96 -26.58 2.13
C ASN A 401 -10.24 -27.22 0.91
N ASN A 402 -9.60 -28.37 1.08
CA ASN A 402 -9.03 -29.13 -0.02
C ASN A 402 -10.08 -30.07 -0.61
N SER A 403 -10.80 -29.59 -1.63
CA SER A 403 -11.99 -30.25 -2.19
C SER A 403 -11.72 -31.61 -2.85
N LYS A 404 -10.46 -31.90 -3.19
CA LYS A 404 -10.03 -33.18 -3.79
C LYS A 404 -9.69 -34.26 -2.75
N MET A 405 -9.61 -33.92 -1.46
CA MET A 405 -9.42 -34.92 -0.39
C MET A 405 -10.71 -35.69 -0.15
N THR A 406 -10.61 -36.99 0.16
CA THR A 406 -11.73 -37.82 0.65
C THR A 406 -11.50 -38.16 2.11
N GLY A 407 -12.52 -38.70 2.80
CA GLY A 407 -12.33 -39.21 4.16
C GLY A 407 -11.19 -40.23 4.25
N ASN A 408 -11.02 -41.09 3.25
CA ASN A 408 -9.95 -42.09 3.23
C ASN A 408 -8.57 -41.44 3.02
N SER A 409 -8.44 -40.46 2.12
CA SER A 409 -7.16 -39.78 1.93
C SER A 409 -6.80 -38.83 3.07
N MET A 410 -7.80 -38.29 3.77
CA MET A 410 -7.61 -37.59 5.03
C MET A 410 -7.17 -38.55 6.14
N THR A 411 -7.81 -39.72 6.30
CA THR A 411 -7.36 -40.77 7.23
C THR A 411 -5.90 -41.14 6.96
N PHE A 412 -5.54 -41.39 5.69
CA PHE A 412 -4.15 -41.62 5.28
C PHE A 412 -3.21 -40.48 5.69
N THR A 413 -3.58 -39.24 5.38
CA THR A 413 -2.79 -38.04 5.70
C THR A 413 -2.52 -37.93 7.20
N LEU A 414 -3.58 -38.04 8.03
CA LEU A 414 -3.50 -37.96 9.48
C LEU A 414 -2.59 -39.05 10.08
N HIS A 415 -2.59 -40.25 9.51
CA HIS A 415 -1.76 -41.37 9.95
C HIS A 415 -0.27 -41.23 9.60
N THR A 416 0.11 -40.23 8.81
CA THR A 416 1.50 -39.94 8.45
C THR A 416 2.09 -38.78 9.27
N LEU A 417 1.26 -38.13 10.10
CA LEU A 417 1.72 -37.03 10.95
C LEU A 417 2.68 -37.53 12.03
N PRO A 418 3.70 -36.74 12.40
CA PRO A 418 4.52 -37.03 13.57
C PRO A 418 3.78 -36.71 14.88
N ALA A 419 4.14 -37.39 15.96
CA ALA A 419 3.69 -37.04 17.31
C ALA A 419 4.31 -35.71 17.79
N LEU A 420 3.56 -34.91 18.54
CA LEU A 420 4.09 -33.67 19.12
C LEU A 420 4.94 -33.92 20.38
N ASN A 421 6.03 -33.17 20.53
CA ASN A 421 6.90 -33.26 21.71
C ASN A 421 6.32 -32.63 22.99
N LYS A 422 5.19 -31.90 22.88
CA LYS A 422 4.44 -31.27 23.98
C LYS A 422 3.00 -31.04 23.54
N ASP A 423 2.09 -31.00 24.51
CA ASP A 423 0.67 -30.79 24.25
C ASP A 423 0.43 -29.42 23.62
N ALA A 424 -0.39 -29.37 22.57
CA ALA A 424 -0.84 -28.11 22.00
C ALA A 424 -1.74 -27.37 23.00
N TYR A 425 -1.55 -26.06 23.19
CA TYR A 425 -2.42 -25.26 24.07
C TYR A 425 -3.75 -24.92 23.41
N ASN A 426 -3.71 -24.57 22.13
CA ASN A 426 -4.86 -24.22 21.28
C ASN A 426 -4.94 -25.16 20.08
N THR A 427 -6.04 -25.11 19.32
CA THR A 427 -6.17 -25.79 18.02
C THR A 427 -4.99 -25.46 17.12
N ASN A 428 -4.36 -26.49 16.57
CA ASN A 428 -3.14 -26.38 15.78
C ASN A 428 -3.09 -27.32 14.56
N LEU A 429 -4.15 -28.11 14.37
CA LEU A 429 -4.43 -28.92 13.21
C LEU A 429 -5.77 -28.46 12.62
N PHE A 430 -5.73 -27.78 11.48
CA PHE A 430 -6.91 -27.24 10.81
C PHE A 430 -7.21 -28.04 9.54
N VAL A 431 -8.34 -28.73 9.48
CA VAL A 431 -8.70 -29.66 8.38
C VAL A 431 -10.18 -29.58 7.98
N GLU A 432 -10.95 -28.66 8.56
CA GLU A 432 -12.33 -28.37 8.15
C GLU A 432 -12.47 -28.18 6.63
N GLY A 433 -13.52 -28.75 6.04
CA GLY A 433 -13.77 -28.64 4.59
C GLY A 433 -12.92 -29.56 3.71
N SER A 434 -12.09 -30.43 4.31
CA SER A 434 -11.25 -31.42 3.61
C SER A 434 -11.67 -32.87 3.91
N ASN A 435 -12.96 -33.08 4.17
CA ASN A 435 -13.59 -34.37 4.51
C ASN A 435 -13.08 -35.05 5.80
N ALA A 436 -12.61 -34.26 6.77
CA ALA A 436 -12.14 -34.76 8.06
C ALA A 436 -13.26 -35.33 8.95
N GLU A 437 -14.53 -34.98 8.69
CA GLU A 437 -15.72 -35.41 9.42
C GLU A 437 -15.96 -36.93 9.35
N THR A 438 -15.39 -37.60 8.34
CA THR A 438 -15.47 -39.06 8.17
C THR A 438 -14.15 -39.77 8.47
N ALA A 439 -13.07 -39.02 8.65
CA ALA A 439 -11.73 -39.55 8.84
C ALA A 439 -11.51 -40.06 10.27
N ASP A 440 -10.46 -40.86 10.47
CA ASP A 440 -10.01 -41.27 11.81
C ASP A 440 -9.19 -40.15 12.47
N THR A 441 -9.91 -39.21 13.11
CA THR A 441 -9.31 -38.13 13.89
C THR A 441 -8.92 -38.54 15.31
N GLU A 442 -9.39 -39.70 15.78
CA GLU A 442 -9.06 -40.21 17.13
C GLU A 442 -7.56 -40.53 17.21
N TYR A 443 -6.97 -41.05 16.13
CA TYR A 443 -5.53 -41.32 16.04
C TYR A 443 -4.68 -40.10 16.44
N VAL A 444 -4.87 -38.96 15.77
CA VAL A 444 -4.03 -37.75 15.97
C VAL A 444 -4.31 -37.01 17.28
N THR A 445 -5.52 -37.18 17.84
CA THR A 445 -5.93 -36.55 19.10
C THR A 445 -5.61 -37.42 20.34
N SER A 446 -5.05 -38.61 20.14
CA SER A 446 -4.61 -39.50 21.22
C SER A 446 -3.52 -38.89 22.11
N ASP A 447 -3.35 -39.43 23.32
CA ASP A 447 -2.30 -39.03 24.28
C ASP A 447 -0.87 -39.20 23.72
N GLU A 448 -0.70 -40.09 22.73
CA GLU A 448 0.59 -40.31 22.06
C GLU A 448 0.87 -39.22 21.02
N MET A 449 -0.14 -38.86 20.22
CA MET A 449 0.02 -37.95 19.08
C MET A 449 -0.11 -36.46 19.46
N LYS A 450 -0.99 -36.13 20.42
CA LYS A 450 -1.12 -34.82 21.10
C LYS A 450 -1.56 -33.63 20.24
N TRP A 451 -2.09 -33.86 19.02
CA TRP A 451 -2.62 -32.78 18.19
C TRP A 451 -3.98 -32.28 18.70
N LYS A 452 -4.27 -30.99 18.48
CA LYS A 452 -5.60 -30.41 18.71
C LYS A 452 -6.21 -29.98 17.38
N ILE A 453 -7.26 -30.70 17.00
CA ILE A 453 -7.95 -30.58 15.71
C ILE A 453 -9.17 -29.64 15.77
N ASP A 454 -9.51 -28.99 14.66
CA ASP A 454 -10.67 -28.10 14.54
C ASP A 454 -12.00 -28.83 14.33
N VAL A 455 -11.97 -30.03 13.73
CA VAL A 455 -13.14 -30.87 13.42
C VAL A 455 -12.93 -32.30 13.93
N THR A 456 -13.99 -32.92 14.46
CA THR A 456 -13.99 -34.33 14.89
C THR A 456 -14.59 -35.22 13.82
N GLY A 457 -13.88 -36.28 13.44
CA GLY A 457 -14.33 -37.30 12.53
C GLY A 457 -14.97 -38.51 13.22
N ASP A 458 -15.84 -39.22 12.51
CA ASP A 458 -16.52 -40.42 13.01
C ASP A 458 -15.77 -41.74 12.76
N GLY A 459 -14.62 -41.69 12.08
CA GLY A 459 -13.77 -42.85 11.79
C GLY A 459 -14.34 -43.83 10.77
N THR A 460 -15.40 -43.48 10.03
CA THR A 460 -16.00 -44.37 9.03
C THR A 460 -15.11 -44.61 7.81
N ALA A 461 -14.20 -43.69 7.50
CA ALA A 461 -13.23 -43.82 6.41
C ALA A 461 -11.98 -44.61 6.86
N ASN A 462 -11.87 -45.86 6.39
CA ASN A 462 -10.90 -46.85 6.87
C ASN A 462 -9.96 -47.40 5.77
N CYS A 463 -9.85 -46.70 4.64
CA CYS A 463 -9.01 -47.07 3.49
C CYS A 463 -9.25 -48.54 3.05
N PRO A 464 -10.46 -48.90 2.61
CA PRO A 464 -10.76 -50.27 2.18
C PRO A 464 -9.95 -50.66 0.93
N ALA A 465 -9.81 -51.97 0.69
CA ALA A 465 -9.28 -52.43 -0.59
C ALA A 465 -10.35 -52.24 -1.68
N VAL A 466 -9.99 -51.59 -2.77
CA VAL A 466 -10.82 -51.36 -3.95
C VAL A 466 -10.24 -52.08 -5.16
N PRO A 467 -11.08 -52.58 -6.09
CA PRO A 467 -10.58 -53.20 -7.31
C PRO A 467 -9.84 -52.18 -8.19
N VAL A 468 -8.75 -52.61 -8.82
CA VAL A 468 -7.98 -51.82 -9.77
C VAL A 468 -7.73 -52.64 -11.03
N THR A 469 -7.87 -51.99 -12.18
CA THR A 469 -7.49 -52.55 -13.49
C THR A 469 -6.35 -51.73 -14.07
N VAL A 470 -5.14 -52.28 -14.13
CA VAL A 470 -4.01 -51.65 -14.84
C VAL A 470 -4.14 -51.95 -16.33
N LYS A 471 -4.37 -50.91 -17.14
CA LYS A 471 -4.55 -51.00 -18.59
C LYS A 471 -3.19 -51.02 -19.30
N ALA A 472 -2.46 -52.11 -19.10
CA ALA A 472 -1.16 -52.38 -19.69
C ALA A 472 -0.92 -53.89 -19.81
N ASN A 473 0.14 -54.31 -20.50
CA ASN A 473 0.56 -55.71 -20.56
C ASN A 473 1.38 -56.06 -19.31
N ASP A 474 0.93 -57.00 -18.49
CA ASP A 474 1.76 -57.62 -17.45
C ASP A 474 2.87 -58.46 -18.14
N THR A 475 4.14 -58.15 -17.87
CA THR A 475 5.26 -58.83 -18.52
C THR A 475 5.58 -60.19 -17.90
N GLY A 476 5.01 -60.51 -16.73
CA GLY A 476 5.37 -61.67 -15.92
C GLY A 476 6.69 -61.52 -15.16
N GLU A 477 7.40 -60.39 -15.32
CA GLU A 477 8.64 -60.07 -14.59
C GLU A 477 8.33 -59.32 -13.28
N LYS A 478 9.28 -59.40 -12.33
CA LYS A 478 9.27 -58.61 -11.10
C LYS A 478 10.42 -57.63 -11.07
N VAL A 479 10.16 -56.39 -10.64
CA VAL A 479 11.18 -55.37 -10.37
C VAL A 479 11.53 -55.40 -8.90
N ASN A 480 12.80 -55.66 -8.57
CA ASN A 480 13.28 -55.64 -7.20
C ASN A 480 13.75 -54.23 -6.82
N VAL A 481 13.20 -53.68 -5.74
CA VAL A 481 13.55 -52.35 -5.23
C VAL A 481 13.99 -52.49 -3.77
N THR A 482 15.19 -51.99 -3.45
CA THR A 482 15.74 -52.01 -2.09
C THR A 482 16.04 -50.59 -1.64
N GLY A 483 15.67 -50.24 -0.41
CA GLY A 483 15.93 -48.92 0.15
C GLY A 483 15.22 -48.64 1.48
N TYR A 484 15.38 -47.40 1.96
CA TYR A 484 14.72 -46.86 3.14
C TYR A 484 13.50 -46.04 2.72
N PHE A 485 12.32 -46.42 3.20
CA PHE A 485 11.05 -45.84 2.77
C PHE A 485 10.24 -45.35 3.97
N GLY A 486 9.42 -44.32 3.74
CA GLY A 486 8.48 -43.77 4.72
C GLY A 486 9.12 -43.20 5.98
N GLY A 487 10.29 -42.55 5.83
CA GLY A 487 10.99 -41.90 6.94
C GLY A 487 11.75 -42.85 7.88
N ASP A 488 11.62 -44.17 7.75
CA ASP A 488 12.38 -45.15 8.53
C ASP A 488 13.80 -45.30 7.96
N ILE A 489 14.74 -44.53 8.52
CA ILE A 489 16.17 -44.61 8.17
C ILE A 489 16.90 -45.79 8.84
N SER A 490 16.19 -46.59 9.65
CA SER A 490 16.79 -47.65 10.46
C SER A 490 16.63 -49.04 9.85
N ASN A 491 15.62 -49.25 8.99
CA ASN A 491 15.33 -50.54 8.38
C ASN A 491 15.29 -50.46 6.86
N GLU A 492 16.33 -50.98 6.21
CA GLU A 492 16.35 -51.21 4.76
C GLU A 492 15.40 -52.37 4.41
N ARG A 493 14.54 -52.16 3.42
CA ARG A 493 13.53 -53.16 3.01
C ARG A 493 13.67 -53.45 1.52
N ASN A 494 13.25 -54.66 1.15
CA ASN A 494 13.25 -55.15 -0.23
C ASN A 494 11.82 -55.44 -0.67
N TYR A 495 11.42 -54.86 -1.80
CA TYR A 495 10.10 -55.00 -2.42
C TYR A 495 10.23 -55.59 -3.82
N ASN A 496 9.21 -56.36 -4.23
CA ASN A 496 9.10 -56.90 -5.59
C ASN A 496 7.79 -56.41 -6.21
N PHE A 497 7.86 -55.63 -7.28
CA PHE A 497 6.71 -55.05 -7.96
C PHE A 497 6.45 -55.71 -9.31
N THR A 498 5.18 -55.83 -9.71
CA THR A 498 4.80 -56.31 -11.04
C THR A 498 5.24 -55.31 -12.10
N LYS A 499 5.99 -55.78 -13.10
CA LYS A 499 6.38 -54.96 -14.23
C LYS A 499 5.30 -54.99 -15.30
N TYR A 500 4.83 -53.82 -15.69
CA TYR A 500 3.91 -53.60 -16.79
C TYR A 500 4.65 -52.99 -17.98
N SER A 501 4.20 -53.29 -19.19
CA SER A 501 4.58 -52.58 -20.41
C SER A 501 3.36 -52.06 -21.15
N THR A 502 3.50 -50.90 -21.74
CA THR A 502 2.51 -50.30 -22.63
C THR A 502 3.22 -49.81 -23.88
N THR A 503 2.51 -49.14 -24.77
CA THR A 503 3.16 -48.52 -25.94
C THR A 503 4.19 -47.51 -25.46
N HIS A 504 5.43 -47.64 -25.92
CA HIS A 504 6.53 -46.68 -25.70
C HIS A 504 7.13 -46.62 -24.30
N GLY A 505 6.92 -47.64 -23.47
CA GLY A 505 7.62 -47.76 -22.20
C GLY A 505 7.14 -48.90 -21.31
N SER A 506 7.82 -49.04 -20.17
CA SER A 506 7.45 -49.95 -19.09
C SER A 506 7.36 -49.21 -17.76
N PHE A 507 6.68 -49.78 -16.77
CA PHE A 507 6.53 -49.18 -15.45
C PHE A 507 6.15 -50.23 -14.39
N TYR A 508 6.21 -49.84 -13.13
CA TYR A 508 5.55 -50.54 -12.03
C TYR A 508 4.80 -49.54 -11.14
N LEU A 509 3.77 -50.02 -10.45
CA LEU A 509 2.97 -49.24 -9.51
C LEU A 509 3.23 -49.72 -8.09
N SER A 510 3.52 -48.79 -7.18
CA SER A 510 3.65 -49.07 -5.75
C SER A 510 2.69 -48.20 -4.96
N GLN A 511 2.24 -48.66 -3.79
CA GLN A 511 1.37 -47.90 -2.89
C GLN A 511 1.88 -47.97 -1.47
N TRP A 512 1.72 -46.90 -0.69
CA TRP A 512 2.02 -46.96 0.74
C TRP A 512 1.13 -47.98 1.48
N ALA A 513 1.71 -48.68 2.44
CA ALA A 513 1.07 -49.76 3.17
C ALA A 513 1.68 -49.94 4.57
N GLY A 514 1.18 -50.96 5.28
CA GLY A 514 1.64 -51.29 6.63
C GLY A 514 1.21 -50.29 7.69
N ASN A 515 1.75 -50.45 8.90
CA ASN A 515 1.46 -49.53 10.00
C ASN A 515 2.07 -48.16 9.72
N TYR A 516 1.32 -47.10 10.00
CA TYR A 516 1.71 -45.69 9.79
C TYR A 516 2.15 -45.36 8.35
N TYR A 517 1.82 -46.21 7.37
CA TYR A 517 2.17 -46.02 5.97
C TYR A 517 3.68 -45.87 5.70
N GLN A 518 4.49 -46.70 6.37
CA GLN A 518 5.96 -46.73 6.23
C GLN A 518 6.47 -47.87 5.33
N GLU A 519 5.57 -48.66 4.75
CA GLU A 519 5.90 -49.79 3.87
C GLU A 519 5.35 -49.57 2.47
N LEU A 520 5.81 -50.35 1.49
CA LEU A 520 5.28 -50.35 0.13
C LEU A 520 4.60 -51.68 -0.21
N ALA A 521 3.52 -51.61 -0.99
CA ALA A 521 2.82 -52.74 -1.55
C ALA A 521 2.72 -52.62 -3.08
N ASP A 522 2.67 -53.76 -3.75
CA ASP A 522 2.48 -53.89 -5.20
C ASP A 522 1.02 -53.60 -5.58
N VAL A 523 0.78 -52.78 -6.60
CA VAL A 523 -0.57 -52.50 -7.11
C VAL A 523 -0.81 -53.28 -8.38
N THR A 524 -1.71 -54.26 -8.31
CA THR A 524 -2.04 -55.16 -9.43
C THR A 524 -3.53 -55.15 -9.74
N THR A 525 -4.32 -55.87 -8.93
CA THR A 525 -5.77 -56.01 -9.08
C THR A 525 -6.55 -55.29 -7.98
N THR A 526 -5.85 -54.78 -6.97
CA THR A 526 -6.42 -54.07 -5.84
C THR A 526 -5.51 -52.96 -5.38
N ALA A 527 -6.09 -51.86 -4.89
CA ALA A 527 -5.38 -50.81 -4.16
C ALA A 527 -6.17 -50.41 -2.92
N LYS A 528 -5.54 -49.70 -1.98
CA LYS A 528 -6.19 -49.09 -0.82
C LYS A 528 -6.79 -47.74 -1.22
N ALA A 529 -8.08 -47.54 -0.96
CA ALA A 529 -8.75 -46.27 -1.24
C ALA A 529 -8.12 -45.13 -0.43
N GLY A 530 -7.93 -43.97 -1.04
CA GLY A 530 -7.36 -42.75 -0.44
C GLY A 530 -5.86 -42.79 -0.17
N VAL A 531 -5.17 -43.92 -0.39
CA VAL A 531 -3.74 -44.07 -0.10
C VAL A 531 -2.91 -43.84 -1.35
N ALA A 532 -1.83 -43.06 -1.23
CA ALA A 532 -1.05 -42.63 -2.39
C ALA A 532 -0.34 -43.79 -3.13
N ILE A 533 -0.58 -43.87 -4.44
CA ILE A 533 0.03 -44.75 -5.43
C ILE A 533 1.11 -43.96 -6.19
N MET A 534 2.24 -44.59 -6.48
CA MET A 534 3.38 -44.05 -7.20
C MET A 534 3.63 -44.83 -8.50
N VAL A 535 3.78 -44.09 -9.60
CA VAL A 535 4.25 -44.60 -10.90
C VAL A 535 5.77 -44.55 -10.92
N ASN A 536 6.39 -45.69 -11.21
CA ASN A 536 7.81 -45.79 -11.44
C ASN A 536 8.02 -46.30 -12.86
N ASP A 537 8.35 -45.41 -13.77
CA ASP A 537 8.42 -45.63 -15.20
C ASP A 537 9.85 -45.89 -15.72
N THR A 538 9.92 -46.48 -16.89
CA THR A 538 11.11 -46.71 -17.72
C THR A 538 10.65 -46.57 -19.17
N PRO A 539 10.59 -45.34 -19.71
CA PRO A 539 10.20 -45.07 -21.10
C PRO A 539 11.13 -45.77 -22.11
N ASP A 540 10.62 -46.07 -23.30
CA ASP A 540 11.44 -46.51 -24.42
C ASP A 540 12.29 -45.33 -24.96
N GLU A 541 13.38 -45.63 -25.67
CA GLU A 541 14.21 -44.61 -26.34
C GLU A 541 13.34 -43.77 -27.30
N GLY A 542 13.40 -42.43 -27.21
CA GLY A 542 12.53 -41.55 -28.00
C GLY A 542 11.23 -41.10 -27.32
N TYR A 543 10.97 -41.51 -26.07
CA TYR A 543 9.70 -41.28 -25.36
C TYR A 543 9.91 -40.88 -23.90
N MET A 544 8.89 -40.25 -23.30
CA MET A 544 8.87 -39.89 -21.88
C MET A 544 7.49 -40.13 -21.26
N PHE A 545 7.45 -40.29 -19.93
CA PHE A 545 6.18 -40.28 -19.19
C PHE A 545 5.44 -38.98 -19.49
N ASP A 546 4.17 -39.10 -19.86
CA ASP A 546 3.31 -37.98 -20.17
C ASP A 546 2.38 -37.69 -19.00
N HIS A 547 1.50 -38.65 -18.69
CA HIS A 547 0.55 -38.57 -17.59
C HIS A 547 0.04 -39.98 -17.25
N VAL A 548 -0.71 -40.10 -16.16
CA VAL A 548 -1.51 -41.28 -15.84
C VAL A 548 -3.00 -40.95 -15.98
N VAL A 549 -3.76 -41.81 -16.64
CA VAL A 549 -5.21 -41.70 -16.74
C VAL A 549 -5.83 -42.61 -15.70
N VAL A 550 -6.59 -42.04 -14.77
CA VAL A 550 -7.33 -42.74 -13.73
C VAL A 550 -8.82 -42.53 -13.95
N ASN A 551 -9.56 -43.60 -14.26
CA ASN A 551 -11.01 -43.51 -14.57
C ASN A 551 -11.38 -42.49 -15.66
N GLY A 552 -10.46 -42.22 -16.59
CA GLY A 552 -10.65 -41.23 -17.67
C GLY A 552 -10.18 -39.82 -17.35
N GLU A 553 -9.74 -39.54 -16.12
CA GLU A 553 -9.12 -38.26 -15.71
C GLU A 553 -7.60 -38.34 -15.85
N SER A 554 -6.98 -37.36 -16.53
CA SER A 554 -5.53 -37.28 -16.68
C SER A 554 -4.89 -36.61 -15.47
N ILE A 555 -3.84 -37.23 -14.93
CA ILE A 555 -3.04 -36.76 -13.80
C ILE A 555 -1.58 -36.70 -14.25
N TYR A 556 -0.96 -35.53 -14.16
CA TYR A 556 0.38 -35.29 -14.70
C TYR A 556 1.49 -35.60 -13.69
N GLU A 557 1.11 -35.83 -12.43
CA GLU A 557 2.00 -36.23 -11.36
C GLU A 557 2.20 -37.75 -11.35
N LYS A 558 3.40 -38.18 -10.95
CA LYS A 558 3.70 -39.61 -10.77
C LYS A 558 3.08 -40.20 -9.50
N THR A 559 2.46 -39.38 -8.66
CA THR A 559 1.83 -39.82 -7.40
C THR A 559 0.39 -39.38 -7.35
N PHE A 560 -0.54 -40.29 -7.07
CA PHE A 560 -1.98 -40.03 -7.08
C PHE A 560 -2.72 -40.95 -6.10
N VAL A 561 -4.04 -40.78 -5.95
CA VAL A 561 -4.88 -41.67 -5.13
C VAL A 561 -6.06 -42.20 -5.96
N VAL A 562 -6.55 -43.39 -5.58
CA VAL A 562 -7.82 -43.95 -6.06
C VAL A 562 -8.77 -44.07 -4.89
N ASN A 563 -10.09 -43.92 -5.09
CA ASN A 563 -11.07 -43.96 -4.00
C ASN A 563 -12.13 -45.05 -4.15
N GLU A 564 -12.25 -45.62 -5.35
CA GLU A 564 -13.26 -46.61 -5.73
C GLU A 564 -12.67 -47.56 -6.76
N GLU A 565 -13.50 -48.37 -7.41
CA GLU A 565 -13.05 -49.19 -8.53
C GLU A 565 -12.41 -48.30 -9.61
N SER A 566 -11.14 -48.58 -9.93
CA SER A 566 -10.37 -47.71 -10.81
C SER A 566 -9.67 -48.43 -11.94
N THR A 567 -9.65 -47.80 -13.11
CA THR A 567 -8.78 -48.17 -14.23
C THR A 567 -7.60 -47.20 -14.27
N ILE A 568 -6.38 -47.72 -14.35
CA ILE A 568 -5.13 -46.96 -14.38
C ILE A 568 -4.42 -47.22 -15.71
N GLU A 569 -4.14 -46.17 -16.46
CA GLU A 569 -3.41 -46.23 -17.73
C GLU A 569 -2.23 -45.25 -17.68
N VAL A 570 -1.00 -45.76 -17.76
CA VAL A 570 0.19 -44.92 -17.86
C VAL A 570 0.44 -44.60 -19.33
N VAL A 571 0.58 -43.32 -19.66
CA VAL A 571 0.72 -42.84 -21.02
C VAL A 571 2.14 -42.29 -21.23
N PHE A 572 2.74 -42.65 -22.36
CA PHE A 572 4.02 -42.14 -22.84
C PHE A 572 3.80 -41.36 -24.14
N ARG A 573 4.57 -40.28 -24.35
CA ARG A 573 4.53 -39.46 -25.58
C ARG A 573 5.87 -39.44 -26.29
N GLY A 574 5.84 -39.22 -27.61
CA GLY A 574 7.05 -39.09 -28.45
C GLY A 574 7.86 -37.84 -28.10
N GLU A 575 9.17 -37.86 -28.42
CA GLU A 575 10.15 -36.87 -27.95
C GLU A 575 9.81 -35.39 -28.25
N THR A 576 9.97 -34.57 -27.20
CA THR A 576 9.99 -33.09 -27.05
C THR A 576 9.23 -32.21 -28.04
N SER A 577 8.22 -31.49 -27.54
CA SER A 577 7.60 -30.30 -28.16
C SER A 577 8.66 -29.35 -28.75
N THR A 578 8.33 -28.67 -29.86
CA THR A 578 9.23 -27.66 -30.46
C THR A 578 8.56 -26.33 -30.70
N ILE A 579 9.31 -25.25 -30.48
CA ILE A 579 8.95 -23.89 -30.90
C ILE A 579 10.08 -23.37 -31.76
N SER A 580 9.76 -22.81 -32.94
CA SER A 580 10.75 -22.21 -33.83
C SER A 580 10.45 -20.76 -34.11
N PHE A 581 11.48 -19.92 -34.23
CA PHE A 581 11.32 -18.52 -34.63
C PHE A 581 12.47 -18.07 -35.53
N THR A 582 12.23 -17.01 -36.30
CA THR A 582 13.19 -16.52 -37.31
C THR A 582 13.77 -15.16 -36.94
N ALA A 583 15.10 -15.04 -37.03
CA ALA A 583 15.84 -13.80 -36.79
C ALA A 583 16.97 -13.62 -37.82
N PRO A 584 17.50 -12.40 -38.05
CA PRO A 584 18.64 -12.19 -38.95
C PRO A 584 19.87 -13.01 -38.54
N ILE A 585 20.63 -13.53 -39.50
CA ILE A 585 21.87 -14.27 -39.20
C ILE A 585 22.87 -13.34 -38.51
N GLY A 586 23.47 -13.83 -37.42
CA GLY A 586 24.41 -13.07 -36.59
C GLY A 586 23.73 -12.16 -35.56
N GLN A 587 22.39 -12.12 -35.51
CA GLN A 587 21.66 -11.38 -34.49
C GLN A 587 21.92 -11.98 -33.11
N SER A 588 22.38 -11.14 -32.18
CA SER A 588 22.39 -11.49 -30.76
C SER A 588 20.95 -11.57 -30.27
N LEU A 589 20.61 -12.69 -29.64
CA LEU A 589 19.28 -13.00 -29.14
C LEU A 589 19.36 -13.18 -27.63
N SER A 590 18.35 -12.66 -26.94
CA SER A 590 18.14 -12.86 -25.52
C SER A 590 16.65 -13.01 -25.26
N PHE A 591 16.24 -14.18 -24.81
CA PHE A 591 14.83 -14.49 -24.55
C PHE A 591 14.74 -15.37 -23.32
N ALA A 592 13.58 -15.41 -22.68
CA ALA A 592 13.37 -16.21 -21.50
C ALA A 592 12.29 -17.25 -21.73
N LEU A 593 12.46 -18.44 -21.14
CA LEU A 593 11.45 -19.49 -21.24
C LEU A 593 11.39 -20.35 -19.98
N ALA A 594 10.23 -21.00 -19.78
CA ALA A 594 10.03 -22.05 -18.78
C ALA A 594 9.47 -23.30 -19.46
N ALA A 595 9.89 -24.48 -19.00
CA ALA A 595 9.51 -25.75 -19.59
C ALA A 595 9.11 -26.79 -18.55
N GLU A 596 8.13 -27.63 -18.86
CA GLU A 596 7.70 -28.71 -17.98
C GLU A 596 8.80 -29.75 -17.72
N GLY A 597 8.81 -30.29 -16.50
CA GLY A 597 9.74 -31.34 -16.09
C GLY A 597 9.94 -31.37 -14.57
N GLY A 598 10.73 -32.34 -14.10
CA GLY A 598 11.10 -32.51 -12.69
C GLY A 598 11.99 -31.39 -12.15
N ASN A 599 12.80 -31.67 -11.12
CA ASN A 599 13.55 -30.63 -10.38
C ASN A 599 14.60 -29.84 -11.20
N LYS A 600 14.88 -30.27 -12.44
CA LYS A 600 15.78 -29.63 -13.40
C LYS A 600 15.29 -29.90 -14.84
N PRO A 601 14.24 -29.22 -15.32
CA PRO A 601 13.85 -29.38 -16.71
C PRO A 601 14.97 -28.84 -17.60
N THR A 602 15.17 -29.49 -18.73
CA THR A 602 16.11 -29.05 -19.75
C THR A 602 15.36 -28.79 -21.05
N VAL A 603 15.84 -27.82 -21.81
CA VAL A 603 15.49 -27.64 -23.21
C VAL A 603 16.75 -27.76 -24.05
N SER A 604 16.61 -28.14 -25.31
CA SER A 604 17.69 -28.15 -26.27
C SER A 604 17.42 -27.11 -27.35
N ILE A 605 18.35 -26.18 -27.57
CA ILE A 605 18.18 -25.08 -28.53
C ILE A 605 19.14 -25.29 -29.69
N ASP A 606 18.59 -25.39 -30.89
CA ASP A 606 19.31 -25.26 -32.15
C ASP A 606 19.26 -23.80 -32.59
N TRP A 607 20.41 -23.13 -32.59
CA TRP A 607 20.53 -21.73 -32.99
C TRP A 607 20.44 -21.50 -34.51
N GLY A 608 20.14 -22.55 -35.28
CA GLY A 608 19.88 -22.52 -36.73
C GLY A 608 20.96 -23.17 -37.59
N ASN A 609 21.95 -23.83 -36.96
CA ASN A 609 23.03 -24.54 -37.67
C ASN A 609 22.80 -26.06 -37.75
N GLY A 610 21.68 -26.57 -37.24
CA GLY A 610 21.34 -27.99 -37.23
C GLY A 610 21.88 -28.76 -36.02
N SER A 611 22.55 -28.08 -35.08
CA SER A 611 23.10 -28.67 -33.85
C SER A 611 22.43 -28.07 -32.63
N SER A 612 21.84 -28.90 -31.76
CA SER A 612 21.17 -28.45 -30.54
C SER A 612 22.14 -28.47 -29.34
N GLN A 613 22.04 -27.45 -28.49
CA GLN A 613 22.74 -27.35 -27.20
C GLN A 613 21.70 -27.42 -26.07
N GLU A 614 21.99 -28.19 -25.03
CA GLU A 614 21.12 -28.27 -23.85
C GLU A 614 21.30 -27.07 -22.91
N TYR A 615 20.19 -26.62 -22.34
CA TYR A 615 20.07 -25.57 -21.35
C TYR A 615 19.20 -26.10 -20.20
N GLU A 616 19.70 -26.00 -18.97
CA GLU A 616 18.84 -26.17 -17.79
C GLU A 616 17.91 -24.96 -17.72
N VAL A 617 16.61 -25.22 -17.60
CA VAL A 617 15.57 -24.20 -17.45
C VAL A 617 14.77 -24.48 -16.19
N SER A 618 13.73 -23.69 -15.93
CA SER A 618 12.87 -23.91 -14.78
C SER A 618 11.51 -24.45 -15.20
N SER A 619 10.92 -25.30 -14.35
CA SER A 619 9.53 -25.76 -14.52
C SER A 619 8.54 -24.73 -14.00
N LYS A 620 9.09 -23.57 -13.66
CA LYS A 620 8.38 -22.49 -13.07
C LYS A 620 8.87 -21.22 -13.76
N ASN A 621 10.03 -20.71 -13.39
CA ASN A 621 10.43 -19.36 -13.76
C ASN A 621 10.91 -19.25 -15.20
N TYR A 622 10.82 -18.05 -15.74
CA TYR A 622 11.54 -17.69 -16.95
C TYR A 622 13.06 -17.78 -16.71
N VAL A 623 13.71 -18.67 -17.44
CA VAL A 623 15.17 -18.72 -17.53
C VAL A 623 15.59 -17.99 -18.78
N ARG A 624 16.33 -16.89 -18.60
CA ARG A 624 16.89 -16.09 -19.69
C ARG A 624 18.03 -16.86 -20.34
N ILE A 625 18.00 -16.93 -21.66
CA ILE A 625 18.96 -17.62 -22.50
C ILE A 625 19.45 -16.64 -23.56
N ASP A 626 20.77 -16.49 -23.59
CA ASP A 626 21.47 -15.67 -24.58
C ASP A 626 22.13 -16.57 -25.64
N GLY A 627 22.09 -16.11 -26.88
CA GLY A 627 22.80 -16.75 -27.98
C GLY A 627 22.85 -15.89 -29.23
N VAL A 628 23.24 -16.51 -30.33
CA VAL A 628 23.39 -15.84 -31.63
C VAL A 628 22.73 -16.69 -32.69
N ALA A 629 21.84 -16.09 -33.47
CA ALA A 629 21.23 -16.70 -34.64
C ALA A 629 22.32 -17.17 -35.63
N ALA A 630 22.57 -18.47 -35.69
CA ALA A 630 23.67 -19.06 -36.45
C ALA A 630 23.34 -19.16 -37.94
N ALA A 631 24.37 -19.20 -38.79
CA ALA A 631 24.18 -19.40 -40.22
C ALA A 631 23.73 -20.85 -40.50
N PRO A 632 22.64 -21.06 -41.26
CA PRO A 632 22.24 -22.40 -41.68
C PRO A 632 23.22 -22.98 -42.70
N ALA A 633 23.11 -24.28 -42.98
CA ALA A 633 23.97 -24.97 -43.95
C ALA A 633 23.88 -24.38 -45.37
N ASP A 634 22.76 -23.73 -45.71
CA ASP A 634 22.60 -22.94 -46.93
C ASP A 634 23.22 -21.55 -46.77
N GLN A 635 24.36 -21.32 -47.44
CA GLN A 635 25.10 -20.06 -47.37
C GLN A 635 24.41 -18.88 -48.07
N SER A 636 23.27 -19.08 -48.74
CA SER A 636 22.49 -18.02 -49.38
C SER A 636 21.41 -17.38 -48.49
N ALA A 637 21.12 -17.98 -47.34
CA ALA A 637 20.12 -17.47 -46.40
C ALA A 637 20.58 -16.16 -45.74
N THR A 638 19.63 -15.24 -45.49
CA THR A 638 19.85 -14.01 -44.70
C THR A 638 19.22 -14.08 -43.32
N MET A 639 18.35 -15.08 -43.09
CA MET A 639 17.64 -15.32 -41.85
C MET A 639 18.02 -16.71 -41.31
N SER A 640 18.03 -16.83 -39.99
CA SER A 640 18.20 -18.09 -39.27
C SER A 640 16.88 -18.52 -38.64
N THR A 641 16.66 -19.83 -38.52
CA THR A 641 15.54 -20.40 -37.76
C THR A 641 16.10 -21.01 -36.49
N VAL A 642 15.83 -20.37 -35.35
CA VAL A 642 16.16 -20.90 -34.03
C VAL A 642 15.04 -21.85 -33.61
N THR A 643 15.40 -23.05 -33.14
CA THR A 643 14.44 -24.08 -32.72
C THR A 643 14.72 -24.49 -31.29
N ILE A 644 13.73 -24.28 -30.42
CA ILE A 644 13.73 -24.75 -29.04
C ILE A 644 13.02 -26.10 -29.02
N LYS A 645 13.67 -27.13 -28.48
CA LYS A 645 13.13 -28.47 -28.21
C LYS A 645 12.95 -28.64 -26.71
N GLY A 646 11.73 -28.90 -26.28
CA GLY A 646 11.37 -28.97 -24.87
C GLY A 646 9.91 -28.59 -24.66
N GLU A 647 9.37 -28.98 -23.52
CA GLU A 647 7.97 -28.77 -23.15
C GLU A 647 7.75 -27.34 -22.63
N VAL A 648 8.01 -26.36 -23.50
CA VAL A 648 7.91 -24.94 -23.16
C VAL A 648 6.44 -24.53 -23.00
N PHE A 649 6.06 -24.16 -21.78
CA PHE A 649 4.70 -23.66 -21.47
C PHE A 649 4.65 -22.13 -21.31
N ALA A 650 5.81 -21.46 -21.16
CA ALA A 650 5.90 -20.02 -21.09
C ALA A 650 7.10 -19.51 -21.89
N LEU A 651 6.87 -18.57 -22.81
CA LEU A 651 7.89 -18.04 -23.70
C LEU A 651 7.82 -16.51 -23.78
N ASN A 652 8.91 -15.85 -23.39
CA ASN A 652 9.09 -14.40 -23.49
C ASN A 652 10.22 -14.09 -24.48
N LEU A 653 9.83 -13.56 -25.63
CA LEU A 653 10.69 -13.15 -26.74
C LEU A 653 10.74 -11.62 -26.90
N GLU A 654 10.32 -10.84 -25.88
CA GLU A 654 10.27 -9.38 -25.91
C GLU A 654 11.55 -8.74 -26.45
N SER A 655 11.43 -7.55 -27.01
CA SER A 655 12.52 -6.80 -27.63
C SER A 655 12.40 -5.33 -27.25
N TYR A 656 13.48 -4.57 -27.31
CA TYR A 656 13.49 -3.15 -26.93
C TYR A 656 13.96 -2.22 -28.06
N GLY A 657 14.11 -2.76 -29.28
CA GLY A 657 14.52 -1.99 -30.46
C GLY A 657 15.90 -1.36 -30.32
N GLU A 658 16.19 -0.35 -31.14
CA GLU A 658 17.50 0.34 -31.15
C GLU A 658 17.76 1.12 -29.86
N PHE A 659 16.73 1.73 -29.28
CA PHE A 659 16.84 2.45 -28.00
C PHE A 659 17.18 1.50 -26.84
N GLY A 660 16.60 0.30 -26.84
CA GLY A 660 16.96 -0.75 -25.90
C GLY A 660 18.44 -1.14 -25.97
N GLU A 661 18.98 -1.29 -27.17
CA GLU A 661 20.41 -1.59 -27.37
C GLU A 661 21.31 -0.49 -26.76
N GLU A 662 20.93 0.80 -26.88
CA GLU A 662 21.65 1.92 -26.27
C GLU A 662 21.67 1.84 -24.73
N MET A 663 20.63 1.25 -24.13
CA MET A 663 20.48 1.04 -22.68
C MET A 663 21.04 -0.31 -22.21
N GLY A 664 21.63 -1.11 -23.10
CA GLY A 664 22.16 -2.44 -22.79
C GLY A 664 21.09 -3.54 -22.68
N LEU A 665 19.88 -3.29 -23.18
CA LEU A 665 18.81 -4.28 -23.35
C LEU A 665 18.93 -4.97 -24.71
N TRP A 666 18.23 -6.10 -24.87
CA TRP A 666 18.27 -6.88 -26.11
C TRP A 666 17.27 -6.39 -27.16
N ASN A 667 17.62 -6.62 -28.42
CA ASN A 667 16.78 -6.37 -29.58
C ASN A 667 16.75 -7.62 -30.44
N ASN A 668 15.70 -8.43 -30.28
CA ASN A 668 15.65 -9.77 -30.86
C ASN A 668 15.38 -9.77 -32.37
N LYS A 669 14.73 -8.72 -32.90
CA LYS A 669 14.36 -8.58 -34.32
C LYS A 669 13.68 -9.83 -34.91
N ILE A 670 12.84 -10.51 -34.11
CA ILE A 670 12.15 -11.72 -34.54
C ILE A 670 11.08 -11.36 -35.57
N SER A 671 11.14 -11.99 -36.74
CA SER A 671 10.24 -11.68 -37.86
C SER A 671 9.13 -12.71 -38.06
N GLY A 672 9.11 -13.79 -37.27
CA GLY A 672 8.16 -14.88 -37.41
C GLY A 672 8.38 -15.94 -36.35
N ILE A 673 7.30 -16.64 -35.97
CA ILE A 673 7.27 -17.70 -34.97
C ILE A 673 6.33 -18.82 -35.43
N ASP A 674 6.73 -20.07 -35.23
CA ASP A 674 5.95 -21.28 -35.49
C ASP A 674 5.69 -22.00 -34.17
N LEU A 675 4.41 -22.06 -33.81
CA LEU A 675 3.90 -22.69 -32.60
C LEU A 675 3.20 -24.03 -32.88
N SER A 676 3.19 -24.52 -34.13
CA SER A 676 2.38 -25.67 -34.57
C SER A 676 2.78 -27.02 -33.97
N LYS A 677 3.92 -27.08 -33.26
CA LYS A 677 4.48 -28.28 -32.62
C LYS A 677 4.47 -28.20 -31.09
N THR A 678 3.72 -27.26 -30.54
CA THR A 678 3.38 -27.18 -29.11
C THR A 678 1.89 -26.89 -28.97
N THR A 679 1.29 -27.35 -27.88
CA THR A 679 -0.12 -27.05 -27.54
C THR A 679 -0.28 -26.62 -26.08
N ILE A 680 0.82 -26.47 -25.35
CA ILE A 680 0.85 -26.30 -23.88
C ILE A 680 1.23 -24.88 -23.46
N LEU A 681 1.33 -23.93 -24.41
CA LEU A 681 1.69 -22.56 -24.10
C LEU A 681 0.56 -21.87 -23.33
N ASN A 682 0.90 -21.36 -22.14
CA ASN A 682 0.02 -20.55 -21.29
C ASN A 682 0.40 -19.06 -21.35
N ASN A 683 1.67 -18.73 -21.57
CA ASN A 683 2.14 -17.34 -21.63
C ASN A 683 3.03 -17.12 -22.85
N LEU A 684 2.69 -16.11 -23.66
CA LEU A 684 3.45 -15.72 -24.84
C LEU A 684 3.64 -14.20 -24.90
N ASN A 685 4.88 -13.75 -24.76
CA ASN A 685 5.25 -12.34 -24.92
C ASN A 685 6.16 -12.19 -26.15
N LEU A 686 5.73 -11.36 -27.09
CA LEU A 686 6.37 -11.07 -28.37
C LEU A 686 6.70 -9.58 -28.54
N TYR A 687 6.50 -8.78 -27.49
CA TYR A 687 6.59 -7.32 -27.47
C TYR A 687 7.74 -6.78 -28.34
N MET A 688 7.42 -5.79 -29.20
CA MET A 688 8.39 -5.04 -30.01
C MET A 688 9.26 -5.87 -30.98
N ASN A 689 8.72 -6.97 -31.51
CA ASN A 689 9.34 -7.75 -32.59
C ASN A 689 8.59 -7.61 -33.92
N PRO A 690 9.27 -7.50 -35.09
CA PRO A 690 8.64 -7.29 -36.39
C PRO A 690 7.96 -8.54 -36.99
N ILE A 691 7.02 -9.17 -36.27
CA ILE A 691 6.43 -10.48 -36.56
C ILE A 691 5.42 -10.45 -37.72
N ARG A 692 4.66 -9.37 -37.90
CA ARG A 692 3.67 -9.12 -38.99
C ARG A 692 2.46 -10.07 -39.05
N THR A 693 2.64 -11.36 -38.77
CA THR A 693 1.61 -12.42 -38.76
C THR A 693 1.86 -13.37 -37.60
N LEU A 694 0.82 -13.70 -36.84
CA LEU A 694 0.90 -14.59 -35.69
C LEU A 694 -0.27 -15.58 -35.70
N ASP A 695 0.03 -16.87 -35.61
CA ASP A 695 -0.96 -17.95 -35.48
C ASP A 695 -0.90 -18.56 -34.07
N VAL A 696 -1.94 -18.32 -33.27
CA VAL A 696 -2.12 -18.86 -31.92
C VAL A 696 -3.26 -19.89 -31.85
N SER A 697 -3.78 -20.33 -33.01
CA SER A 697 -4.96 -21.22 -33.06
C SER A 697 -4.74 -22.60 -32.43
N GLY A 698 -3.47 -23.04 -32.36
CA GLY A 698 -3.05 -24.28 -31.72
C GLY A 698 -2.85 -24.20 -30.19
N GLN A 699 -3.13 -23.06 -29.56
CA GLN A 699 -2.80 -22.82 -28.13
C GLN A 699 -4.06 -22.66 -27.25
N PRO A 700 -4.80 -23.74 -26.98
CA PRO A 700 -6.09 -23.66 -26.27
C PRO A 700 -5.95 -23.22 -24.79
N PHE A 701 -4.78 -23.41 -24.18
CA PHE A 701 -4.49 -23.07 -22.78
C PHE A 701 -3.83 -21.69 -22.60
N LEU A 702 -3.74 -20.89 -23.67
CA LEU A 702 -3.10 -19.58 -23.61
C LEU A 702 -3.88 -18.64 -22.67
N LEU A 703 -3.25 -18.25 -21.56
CA LEU A 703 -3.78 -17.36 -20.53
C LEU A 703 -3.39 -15.91 -20.79
N GLU A 704 -2.17 -15.68 -21.29
CA GLU A 704 -1.60 -14.34 -21.51
C GLU A 704 -0.94 -14.23 -22.88
N LEU A 705 -1.31 -13.19 -23.62
CA LEU A 705 -0.72 -12.85 -24.91
C LEU A 705 -0.34 -11.36 -24.93
N ASP A 706 0.95 -11.08 -25.06
CA ASP A 706 1.44 -9.75 -25.47
C ASP A 706 2.04 -9.83 -26.88
N ALA A 707 1.35 -9.21 -27.83
CA ALA A 707 1.77 -9.04 -29.21
C ALA A 707 1.80 -7.56 -29.60
N SER A 708 2.18 -6.69 -28.65
CA SER A 708 2.22 -5.25 -28.84
C SER A 708 3.46 -4.83 -29.64
N TYR A 709 3.30 -3.80 -30.49
CA TYR A 709 4.33 -3.34 -31.44
C TYR A 709 4.91 -4.45 -32.32
N CYS A 710 4.06 -5.37 -32.79
CA CYS A 710 4.47 -6.51 -33.63
C CYS A 710 4.28 -6.30 -35.15
N GLU A 711 3.93 -5.09 -35.56
CA GLU A 711 3.52 -4.75 -36.94
C GLU A 711 2.31 -5.57 -37.44
N LEU A 712 1.45 -6.04 -36.53
CA LEU A 712 0.29 -6.85 -36.87
C LEU A 712 -0.80 -6.01 -37.54
N LYS A 713 -1.46 -6.60 -38.54
CA LYS A 713 -2.66 -6.03 -39.20
C LYS A 713 -3.94 -6.75 -38.81
N GLU A 714 -3.80 -8.00 -38.40
CA GLU A 714 -4.88 -8.89 -37.95
C GLU A 714 -4.31 -9.84 -36.90
N ILE A 715 -5.20 -10.36 -36.06
CA ILE A 715 -4.90 -11.41 -35.08
C ILE A 715 -6.19 -12.18 -34.81
N ASP A 716 -6.11 -13.50 -34.85
CA ASP A 716 -7.22 -14.40 -34.51
C ASP A 716 -6.96 -15.04 -33.14
N VAL A 717 -7.69 -14.59 -32.13
CA VAL A 717 -7.68 -15.15 -30.76
C VAL A 717 -8.91 -16.01 -30.47
N THR A 718 -9.73 -16.33 -31.48
CA THR A 718 -11.01 -17.02 -31.29
C THR A 718 -10.87 -18.49 -30.87
N HIS A 719 -9.65 -19.00 -30.87
CA HIS A 719 -9.30 -20.38 -30.51
C HIS A 719 -8.63 -20.47 -29.12
N ASN A 720 -8.58 -19.35 -28.36
CA ASN A 720 -7.91 -19.25 -27.06
C ASN A 720 -8.94 -18.98 -25.93
N PRO A 721 -9.79 -19.96 -25.57
CA PRO A 721 -10.92 -19.74 -24.67
C PRO A 721 -10.53 -19.39 -23.24
N GLU A 722 -9.31 -19.72 -22.81
CA GLU A 722 -8.80 -19.44 -21.46
C GLU A 722 -8.06 -18.09 -21.35
N LEU A 723 -8.01 -17.29 -22.42
CA LEU A 723 -7.27 -16.03 -22.45
C LEU A 723 -7.82 -15.04 -21.42
N ARG A 724 -6.96 -14.62 -20.48
CA ARG A 724 -7.27 -13.68 -19.38
C ARG A 724 -6.69 -12.29 -19.59
N SER A 725 -5.53 -12.20 -20.23
CA SER A 725 -4.86 -10.95 -20.55
C SER A 725 -4.49 -10.89 -22.04
N PHE A 726 -4.99 -9.87 -22.72
CA PHE A 726 -4.71 -9.63 -24.13
C PHE A 726 -4.19 -8.21 -24.36
N SER A 727 -2.91 -8.11 -24.71
CA SER A 727 -2.23 -6.88 -25.08
C SER A 727 -1.77 -6.95 -26.53
N CYS A 728 -2.26 -6.03 -27.36
CA CYS A 728 -1.88 -5.95 -28.77
C CYS A 728 -1.85 -4.49 -29.25
N TYR A 729 -1.32 -3.60 -28.41
CA TYR A 729 -1.29 -2.17 -28.70
C TYR A 729 -0.12 -1.77 -29.60
N GLY A 730 -0.21 -0.61 -30.25
CA GLY A 730 0.86 -0.10 -31.11
C GLY A 730 1.02 -0.88 -32.41
N ASN A 731 -0.07 -1.45 -32.92
CA ASN A 731 -0.12 -2.21 -34.17
C ASN A 731 -0.93 -1.44 -35.24
N SER A 732 -1.36 -2.13 -36.29
CA SER A 732 -2.24 -1.58 -37.34
C SER A 732 -3.53 -2.40 -37.46
N LEU A 733 -4.08 -2.85 -36.33
CA LEU A 733 -5.33 -3.61 -36.29
C LEU A 733 -6.50 -2.72 -36.69
N THR A 734 -7.34 -3.23 -37.60
CA THR A 734 -8.61 -2.57 -38.00
C THR A 734 -9.83 -3.20 -37.34
N SER A 735 -9.70 -4.45 -36.88
CA SER A 735 -10.70 -5.19 -36.11
C SER A 735 -10.02 -6.22 -35.22
N VAL A 736 -10.71 -6.63 -34.15
CA VAL A 736 -10.36 -7.81 -33.34
C VAL A 736 -11.63 -8.53 -32.93
N ASP A 737 -11.65 -9.85 -33.07
CA ASP A 737 -12.77 -10.71 -32.63
C ASP A 737 -12.44 -11.32 -31.26
N LEU A 738 -13.13 -10.86 -30.22
CA LEU A 738 -13.00 -11.32 -28.83
C LEU A 738 -14.15 -12.23 -28.39
N SER A 739 -15.00 -12.67 -29.34
CA SER A 739 -16.26 -13.38 -29.04
C SER A 739 -16.09 -14.77 -28.42
N LYS A 740 -14.87 -15.31 -28.43
CA LYS A 740 -14.52 -16.63 -27.88
C LYS A 740 -13.57 -16.56 -26.69
N ASN A 741 -13.40 -15.39 -26.08
CA ASN A 741 -12.53 -15.18 -24.92
C ASN A 741 -13.34 -14.77 -23.67
N PRO A 742 -14.22 -15.65 -23.15
CA PRO A 742 -15.12 -15.30 -22.04
C PRO A 742 -14.40 -15.08 -20.71
N GLU A 743 -13.15 -15.54 -20.58
CA GLU A 743 -12.31 -15.42 -19.38
C GLU A 743 -11.47 -14.13 -19.33
N LEU A 744 -11.62 -13.24 -20.32
CA LEU A 744 -10.80 -12.04 -20.45
C LEU A 744 -11.06 -11.05 -19.30
N LEU A 745 -9.99 -10.67 -18.59
CA LEU A 745 -9.98 -9.71 -17.49
C LEU A 745 -9.41 -8.35 -17.93
N VAL A 746 -8.38 -8.38 -18.79
CA VAL A 746 -7.69 -7.19 -19.30
C VAL A 746 -7.64 -7.22 -20.82
N CYS A 747 -8.11 -6.14 -21.45
CA CYS A 747 -7.99 -5.93 -22.89
C CYS A 747 -7.29 -4.59 -23.17
N ASN A 748 -6.10 -4.64 -23.78
CA ASN A 748 -5.34 -3.46 -24.17
C ASN A 748 -5.00 -3.48 -25.66
N VAL A 749 -5.76 -2.69 -26.43
CA VAL A 749 -5.61 -2.56 -27.89
C VAL A 749 -5.46 -1.09 -28.30
N LYS A 750 -4.90 -0.26 -27.42
CA LYS A 750 -4.64 1.15 -27.70
C LYS A 750 -3.71 1.35 -28.90
N VAL A 751 -3.70 2.53 -29.50
CA VAL A 751 -2.78 2.88 -30.61
C VAL A 751 -2.88 1.84 -31.73
N ASN A 752 -4.08 1.73 -32.29
CA ASN A 752 -4.41 0.88 -33.43
C ASN A 752 -5.26 1.69 -34.42
N GLN A 753 -5.99 1.01 -35.31
CA GLN A 753 -6.86 1.62 -36.31
C GLN A 753 -8.30 1.10 -36.20
N LEU A 754 -8.74 0.78 -34.98
CA LEU A 754 -10.08 0.23 -34.73
C LEU A 754 -11.15 1.30 -34.94
N GLU A 755 -12.14 1.02 -35.79
CA GLU A 755 -13.34 1.86 -35.96
C GLU A 755 -14.51 1.39 -35.06
N ALA A 756 -14.49 0.11 -34.66
CA ALA A 756 -15.44 -0.51 -33.73
C ALA A 756 -14.78 -1.68 -32.99
N ILE A 757 -15.34 -2.04 -31.83
CA ILE A 757 -14.97 -3.24 -31.07
C ILE A 757 -16.22 -3.82 -30.39
N ASP A 758 -16.40 -5.13 -30.44
CA ASP A 758 -17.48 -5.85 -29.74
C ASP A 758 -16.92 -6.51 -28.49
N LEU A 759 -17.44 -6.12 -27.33
CA LEU A 759 -17.05 -6.63 -26.01
C LEU A 759 -18.20 -7.41 -25.33
N SER A 760 -19.29 -7.67 -26.04
CA SER A 760 -20.52 -8.26 -25.48
C SER A 760 -20.34 -9.68 -24.92
N SER A 761 -19.28 -10.38 -25.35
CA SER A 761 -18.94 -11.75 -24.95
C SER A 761 -17.88 -11.82 -23.84
N ASN A 762 -17.48 -10.70 -23.25
CA ASN A 762 -16.37 -10.62 -22.29
C ASN A 762 -16.83 -10.08 -20.91
N PRO A 763 -17.81 -10.71 -20.24
CA PRO A 763 -18.47 -10.16 -19.05
C PRO A 763 -17.56 -10.04 -17.80
N LYS A 764 -16.37 -10.66 -17.84
CA LYS A 764 -15.37 -10.64 -16.77
C LYS A 764 -14.34 -9.52 -16.91
N LEU A 765 -14.41 -8.68 -17.95
CA LEU A 765 -13.47 -7.58 -18.14
C LEU A 765 -13.51 -6.61 -16.95
N GLU A 766 -12.34 -6.40 -16.36
CA GLU A 766 -12.07 -5.46 -15.28
C GLU A 766 -11.41 -4.19 -15.82
N GLU A 767 -10.57 -4.31 -16.86
CA GLU A 767 -9.89 -3.19 -17.52
C GLU A 767 -10.00 -3.26 -19.05
N VAL A 768 -10.42 -2.14 -19.64
CA VAL A 768 -10.39 -1.93 -21.10
C VAL A 768 -9.61 -0.68 -21.45
N ASN A 769 -8.65 -0.83 -22.38
CA ASN A 769 -7.88 0.28 -22.94
C ASN A 769 -7.93 0.24 -24.47
N VAL A 770 -8.70 1.16 -25.04
CA VAL A 770 -8.91 1.33 -26.48
C VAL A 770 -8.48 2.72 -26.95
N ALA A 771 -7.63 3.40 -26.18
CA ALA A 771 -7.23 4.78 -26.47
C ALA A 771 -6.46 4.91 -27.80
N ASN A 772 -6.52 6.07 -28.45
CA ASN A 772 -5.82 6.35 -29.72
C ASN A 772 -6.23 5.35 -30.82
N ASN A 773 -7.53 5.29 -31.09
CA ASN A 773 -8.16 4.55 -32.19
C ASN A 773 -9.11 5.51 -32.93
N TYR A 774 -10.01 4.98 -33.76
CA TYR A 774 -10.99 5.74 -34.53
C TYR A 774 -12.43 5.37 -34.14
N LEU A 775 -12.67 5.01 -32.87
CA LEU A 775 -13.98 4.57 -32.41
C LEU A 775 -14.98 5.74 -32.43
N THR A 776 -16.12 5.55 -33.12
CA THR A 776 -17.22 6.53 -33.14
C THR A 776 -18.32 6.22 -32.11
N ALA A 777 -18.39 4.96 -31.67
CA ALA A 777 -19.26 4.47 -30.60
C ALA A 777 -18.61 3.26 -29.91
N ILE A 778 -19.03 2.98 -28.68
CA ILE A 778 -18.64 1.79 -27.92
C ILE A 778 -19.80 1.32 -27.04
N ASP A 779 -20.03 0.02 -26.99
CA ASP A 779 -21.03 -0.61 -26.11
C ASP A 779 -20.32 -1.30 -24.94
N LEU A 780 -20.61 -0.83 -23.73
CA LEU A 780 -20.07 -1.33 -22.47
C LEU A 780 -21.15 -2.01 -21.59
N SER A 781 -22.36 -2.19 -22.12
CA SER A 781 -23.54 -2.62 -21.34
C SER A 781 -23.43 -4.02 -20.75
N MET A 782 -22.57 -4.87 -21.32
CA MET A 782 -22.36 -6.26 -20.91
C MET A 782 -21.15 -6.45 -19.97
N LEU A 783 -20.56 -5.35 -19.46
CA LEU A 783 -19.33 -5.38 -18.65
C LEU A 783 -19.58 -4.95 -17.19
N PRO A 784 -20.30 -5.75 -16.38
CA PRO A 784 -20.67 -5.37 -15.02
C PRO A 784 -19.49 -5.28 -14.05
N ALA A 785 -18.38 -5.98 -14.33
CA ALA A 785 -17.16 -6.00 -13.52
C ALA A 785 -16.16 -4.89 -13.89
N LEU A 786 -16.47 -4.04 -14.88
CA LEU A 786 -15.52 -3.06 -15.41
C LEU A 786 -15.16 -2.00 -14.36
N GLY A 787 -13.89 -2.03 -13.90
CA GLY A 787 -13.33 -1.10 -12.94
C GLY A 787 -12.56 0.06 -13.58
N LYS A 788 -12.00 -0.15 -14.79
CA LYS A 788 -11.23 0.87 -15.50
C LYS A 788 -11.57 0.95 -16.99
N ALA A 789 -11.94 2.13 -17.45
CA ALA A 789 -12.26 2.42 -18.84
C ALA A 789 -11.39 3.54 -19.40
N THR A 790 -10.41 3.19 -20.26
CA THR A 790 -9.54 4.15 -20.95
C THR A 790 -9.93 4.25 -22.43
N LEU A 791 -10.69 5.30 -22.76
CA LEU A 791 -11.33 5.53 -24.06
C LEU A 791 -10.77 6.78 -24.78
N MET A 792 -9.66 7.33 -24.32
CA MET A 792 -9.13 8.62 -24.77
C MET A 792 -8.74 8.65 -26.26
N ASN A 793 -8.74 9.83 -26.88
CA ASN A 793 -8.28 10.05 -28.25
C ASN A 793 -8.98 9.11 -29.25
N ASN A 794 -10.29 9.26 -29.36
CA ASN A 794 -11.17 8.57 -30.31
C ASN A 794 -12.14 9.61 -30.94
N GLU A 795 -13.17 9.15 -31.63
CA GLU A 795 -14.20 9.99 -32.26
C GLU A 795 -15.57 9.84 -31.59
N LEU A 796 -15.61 9.48 -30.30
CA LEU A 796 -16.85 9.21 -29.57
C LEU A 796 -17.67 10.49 -29.43
N THR A 797 -18.94 10.43 -29.83
CA THR A 797 -19.90 11.54 -29.65
C THR A 797 -20.78 11.37 -28.41
N THR A 798 -20.94 10.12 -27.94
CA THR A 798 -21.65 9.74 -26.73
C THR A 798 -21.01 8.49 -26.11
N VAL A 799 -21.18 8.30 -24.81
CA VAL A 799 -20.84 7.05 -24.11
C VAL A 799 -21.88 6.78 -23.02
N ASP A 800 -22.37 5.54 -22.93
CA ASP A 800 -23.26 5.09 -21.86
C ASP A 800 -22.47 4.24 -20.86
N LEU A 801 -22.34 4.75 -19.64
CA LEU A 801 -21.65 4.09 -18.53
C LEU A 801 -22.62 3.58 -17.45
N SER A 802 -23.93 3.69 -17.68
CA SER A 802 -24.95 3.40 -16.66
C SER A 802 -25.01 1.93 -16.21
N HIS A 803 -24.40 1.03 -16.99
CA HIS A 803 -24.34 -0.41 -16.75
C HIS A 803 -23.05 -0.87 -16.07
N ASN A 804 -22.14 0.06 -15.73
CA ASN A 804 -20.80 -0.24 -15.20
C ASN A 804 -20.62 0.33 -13.77
N PRO A 805 -21.32 -0.21 -12.75
CA PRO A 805 -21.35 0.36 -11.40
C PRO A 805 -20.01 0.25 -10.65
N GLU A 806 -19.11 -0.62 -11.11
CA GLU A 806 -17.80 -0.89 -10.50
C GLU A 806 -16.68 0.04 -10.98
N LEU A 807 -16.96 0.99 -11.90
CA LEU A 807 -15.95 1.92 -12.41
C LEU A 807 -15.31 2.77 -11.30
N ILE A 808 -13.98 2.74 -11.27
CA ILE A 808 -13.10 3.51 -10.37
C ILE A 808 -12.34 4.60 -11.16
N ASP A 809 -11.86 4.25 -12.36
CA ASP A 809 -11.11 5.16 -13.24
C ASP A 809 -11.77 5.25 -14.63
N VAL A 810 -12.17 6.47 -15.01
CA VAL A 810 -12.80 6.78 -16.29
C VAL A 810 -12.01 7.84 -17.02
N SER A 811 -11.47 7.49 -18.18
CA SER A 811 -10.69 8.41 -19.02
C SER A 811 -11.27 8.48 -20.43
N VAL A 812 -11.97 9.58 -20.73
CA VAL A 812 -12.66 9.85 -22.01
C VAL A 812 -12.13 11.10 -22.74
N GLY A 813 -10.96 11.61 -22.34
CA GLY A 813 -10.37 12.81 -22.94
C GLY A 813 -10.06 12.69 -24.44
N GLY A 814 -10.04 13.80 -25.18
CA GLY A 814 -9.73 13.81 -26.62
C GLY A 814 -10.79 13.15 -27.49
N ASN A 815 -12.06 13.37 -27.19
CA ASN A 815 -13.21 12.84 -27.95
C ASN A 815 -14.11 14.00 -28.44
N LEU A 816 -15.30 13.68 -28.94
CA LEU A 816 -16.31 14.64 -29.43
C LEU A 816 -17.53 14.71 -28.52
N LEU A 817 -17.38 14.38 -27.23
CA LEU A 817 -18.49 14.33 -26.27
C LEU A 817 -19.01 15.73 -25.97
N THR A 818 -20.34 15.90 -26.00
CA THR A 818 -21.01 17.14 -25.54
C THR A 818 -21.63 17.03 -24.15
N SER A 819 -21.76 15.80 -23.65
CA SER A 819 -22.33 15.47 -22.35
C SER A 819 -21.78 14.15 -21.85
N LEU A 820 -21.78 13.97 -20.53
CA LEU A 820 -21.44 12.72 -19.86
C LEU A 820 -22.38 12.55 -18.66
N ASP A 821 -22.86 11.34 -18.42
CA ASP A 821 -23.68 10.99 -17.25
C ASP A 821 -22.95 9.93 -16.43
N LEU A 822 -22.68 10.25 -15.16
CA LEU A 822 -22.00 9.37 -14.20
C LEU A 822 -22.86 9.07 -12.97
N THR A 823 -24.17 9.34 -13.03
CA THR A 823 -25.09 9.19 -11.87
C THR A 823 -25.18 7.75 -11.35
N ALA A 824 -24.94 6.76 -12.21
CA ALA A 824 -24.88 5.34 -11.84
C ALA A 824 -23.50 4.90 -11.29
N ASN A 825 -22.44 5.66 -11.55
CA ASN A 825 -21.04 5.27 -11.33
C ASN A 825 -20.49 5.89 -10.03
N LYS A 826 -21.02 5.46 -8.89
CA LYS A 826 -20.73 6.09 -7.59
C LYS A 826 -19.32 5.85 -7.06
N LYS A 827 -18.64 4.80 -7.54
CA LYS A 827 -17.28 4.39 -7.14
C LYS A 827 -16.18 5.12 -7.91
N VAL A 828 -16.52 5.98 -8.87
CA VAL A 828 -15.53 6.69 -9.68
C VAL A 828 -14.72 7.61 -8.78
N GLN A 829 -13.41 7.41 -8.81
CA GLN A 829 -12.42 8.12 -8.02
C GLN A 829 -11.56 9.06 -8.90
N MET A 830 -11.28 8.61 -10.13
CA MET A 830 -10.51 9.36 -11.13
C MET A 830 -11.33 9.56 -12.40
N LEU A 831 -11.42 10.81 -12.85
CA LEU A 831 -12.16 11.18 -14.06
C LEU A 831 -11.33 12.09 -14.96
N SER A 832 -11.08 11.68 -16.20
CA SER A 832 -10.52 12.54 -17.26
C SER A 832 -11.55 12.70 -18.37
N PHE A 833 -11.92 13.94 -18.67
CA PHE A 833 -12.77 14.31 -19.81
C PHE A 833 -12.24 15.53 -20.57
N ASN A 834 -10.93 15.77 -20.49
CA ASN A 834 -10.28 16.89 -21.17
C ASN A 834 -10.44 16.82 -22.70
N ASP A 835 -10.27 17.94 -23.40
CA ASP A 835 -10.27 18.02 -24.86
C ASP A 835 -11.53 17.39 -25.50
N ASN A 836 -12.69 17.78 -25.00
CA ASN A 836 -14.02 17.43 -25.50
C ASN A 836 -14.84 18.71 -25.78
N ALA A 837 -16.18 18.61 -25.84
CA ALA A 837 -17.10 19.74 -25.92
C ALA A 837 -18.14 19.73 -24.78
N ILE A 838 -17.79 19.18 -23.62
CA ILE A 838 -18.67 19.09 -22.45
C ILE A 838 -18.72 20.45 -21.77
N ARG A 839 -19.87 21.13 -21.84
CA ARG A 839 -20.04 22.47 -21.24
C ARG A 839 -20.71 22.47 -19.87
N SER A 840 -21.25 21.33 -19.45
CA SER A 840 -21.89 21.13 -18.16
C SER A 840 -21.81 19.66 -17.79
N LEU A 841 -21.50 19.40 -16.53
CA LEU A 841 -21.44 18.05 -15.97
C LEU A 841 -21.89 18.12 -14.50
N ASP A 842 -22.83 17.26 -14.11
CA ASP A 842 -23.25 17.14 -12.72
C ASP A 842 -22.52 15.96 -12.06
N LEU A 843 -21.67 16.26 -11.08
CA LEU A 843 -20.89 15.29 -10.33
C LEU A 843 -21.35 15.17 -8.87
N SER A 844 -22.52 15.73 -8.53
CA SER A 844 -22.98 15.81 -7.14
C SER A 844 -23.26 14.45 -6.51
N ALA A 845 -23.48 13.40 -7.33
CA ALA A 845 -23.70 12.03 -6.91
C ALA A 845 -22.39 11.20 -6.75
N ASN A 846 -21.24 11.71 -7.23
CA ASN A 846 -19.97 10.97 -7.33
C ASN A 846 -19.02 11.33 -6.18
N THR A 847 -19.42 11.05 -4.94
CA THR A 847 -18.74 11.53 -3.73
C THR A 847 -17.33 10.97 -3.49
N ASP A 848 -16.96 9.88 -4.16
CA ASP A 848 -15.66 9.22 -4.02
C ASP A 848 -14.59 9.82 -4.96
N LEU A 849 -14.97 10.75 -5.85
CA LEU A 849 -14.03 11.44 -6.73
C LEU A 849 -12.97 12.19 -5.93
N TYR A 850 -11.70 11.92 -6.24
CA TYR A 850 -10.57 12.66 -5.70
C TYR A 850 -9.67 13.26 -6.77
N LYS A 851 -9.87 12.97 -8.07
CA LYS A 851 -9.12 13.57 -9.17
C LYS A 851 -9.96 13.75 -10.44
N ILE A 852 -9.93 14.96 -11.00
CA ILE A 852 -10.63 15.35 -12.22
C ILE A 852 -9.67 16.08 -13.16
N ASP A 853 -9.64 15.69 -14.43
CA ASP A 853 -9.05 16.46 -15.53
C ASP A 853 -10.12 16.88 -16.54
N CYS A 854 -10.35 18.19 -16.64
CA CYS A 854 -11.41 18.78 -17.47
C CYS A 854 -10.92 19.83 -18.46
N GLY A 855 -9.61 19.93 -18.71
CA GLY A 855 -9.01 20.91 -19.64
C GLY A 855 -9.63 20.87 -21.05
N GLY A 856 -9.50 21.93 -21.84
CA GLY A 856 -9.83 21.85 -23.27
C GLY A 856 -11.30 21.67 -23.70
N ASN A 857 -12.28 21.92 -22.82
CA ASN A 857 -13.72 21.76 -23.14
C ASN A 857 -14.42 23.03 -23.68
N GLY A 858 -13.71 24.16 -23.77
CA GLY A 858 -14.26 25.44 -24.20
C GLY A 858 -15.33 26.02 -23.27
N MET A 859 -15.31 25.66 -21.98
CA MET A 859 -16.22 26.24 -20.98
C MET A 859 -15.90 27.72 -20.75
N THR A 860 -16.91 28.58 -20.77
CA THR A 860 -16.82 29.97 -20.31
C THR A 860 -16.64 30.04 -18.79
N ALA A 861 -16.17 31.19 -18.25
CA ALA A 861 -16.05 31.37 -16.81
C ALA A 861 -17.38 31.12 -16.06
N CYS A 862 -18.52 31.47 -16.66
CA CYS A 862 -19.83 31.20 -16.05
C CYS A 862 -20.19 29.70 -16.06
N GLU A 863 -19.88 28.97 -17.13
CA GLU A 863 -20.10 27.52 -17.22
C GLU A 863 -19.18 26.76 -16.24
N LEU A 864 -17.90 27.15 -16.13
CA LEU A 864 -16.98 26.63 -15.11
C LEU A 864 -17.50 26.86 -13.69
N ASN A 865 -18.01 28.06 -13.38
CA ASN A 865 -18.59 28.34 -12.07
C ASN A 865 -19.81 27.46 -11.76
N ASP A 866 -20.60 27.11 -12.79
CA ASP A 866 -21.72 26.18 -12.65
C ASP A 866 -21.24 24.74 -12.44
N PHE A 867 -20.20 24.32 -13.14
CA PHE A 867 -19.55 23.02 -12.92
C PHE A 867 -18.93 22.91 -11.52
N PHE A 868 -18.21 23.93 -11.04
CA PHE A 868 -17.67 23.93 -9.67
C PHE A 868 -18.75 23.79 -8.60
N TYR A 869 -19.97 24.29 -8.89
CA TYR A 869 -21.10 24.16 -7.99
C TYR A 869 -21.63 22.73 -7.90
N THR A 870 -21.59 21.97 -8.99
CA THR A 870 -22.05 20.56 -9.03
C THR A 870 -21.02 19.59 -8.45
N LEU A 871 -19.77 20.01 -8.24
CA LEU A 871 -18.77 19.17 -7.58
C LEU A 871 -19.28 18.65 -6.22
N PRO A 872 -19.01 17.39 -5.86
CA PRO A 872 -19.38 16.86 -4.57
C PRO A 872 -18.53 17.52 -3.48
N GLN A 873 -19.05 17.53 -2.24
CA GLN A 873 -18.22 17.87 -1.10
C GLN A 873 -17.20 16.74 -0.92
N ARG A 874 -15.92 17.07 -1.02
CA ARG A 874 -14.88 16.10 -0.73
C ARG A 874 -14.95 15.75 0.76
N ALA A 875 -15.15 14.47 1.08
CA ALA A 875 -15.11 14.02 2.48
C ALA A 875 -13.77 14.43 3.09
N GLN A 876 -13.75 14.84 4.36
CA GLN A 876 -12.49 15.09 5.05
C GLN A 876 -11.73 13.77 5.15
N VAL A 877 -10.77 13.61 4.24
CA VAL A 877 -9.69 12.65 4.34
C VAL A 877 -8.70 13.23 5.34
N VAL A 878 -8.12 12.37 6.17
CA VAL A 878 -7.10 12.70 7.18
C VAL A 878 -5.70 12.78 6.50
N GLU A 879 -5.66 13.00 5.17
CA GLU A 879 -4.48 13.01 4.27
C GLU A 879 -4.64 14.04 3.05
N GLU A 880 -3.70 14.99 2.79
CA GLU A 880 -3.85 16.31 2.03
C GLU A 880 -2.91 16.19 0.85
N GLN A 881 -3.45 16.28 -0.35
CA GLN A 881 -2.69 16.01 -1.57
C GLN A 881 -1.95 17.24 -2.12
N PRO A 882 -0.73 17.11 -2.69
CA PRO A 882 0.10 18.23 -3.14
C PRO A 882 -0.09 18.66 -4.60
N SER A 883 -0.97 18.03 -5.37
CA SER A 883 -1.25 18.44 -6.74
C SER A 883 -2.70 18.85 -6.90
N ALA A 884 -2.97 19.66 -7.92
CA ALA A 884 -4.35 19.96 -8.26
C ALA A 884 -5.11 18.68 -8.55
N ASN A 885 -6.12 18.40 -7.72
CA ASN A 885 -7.07 17.34 -7.97
C ASN A 885 -8.17 17.77 -8.95
N LEU A 886 -8.16 19.02 -9.40
CA LEU A 886 -9.02 19.54 -10.45
C LEU A 886 -8.19 20.27 -11.51
N THR A 887 -7.77 19.55 -12.56
CA THR A 887 -7.02 20.13 -13.67
C THR A 887 -7.98 20.88 -14.60
N LEU A 888 -7.86 22.21 -14.62
CA LEU A 888 -8.69 23.09 -15.45
C LEU A 888 -8.06 23.44 -16.79
N LEU A 889 -6.72 23.42 -16.84
CA LEU A 889 -5.89 23.66 -18.01
C LEU A 889 -4.63 22.79 -17.97
N THR A 890 -4.23 22.26 -19.12
CA THR A 890 -2.96 21.55 -19.37
C THR A 890 -1.95 22.42 -20.14
N GLY A 891 -2.40 23.51 -20.76
CA GLY A 891 -1.58 24.48 -21.48
C GLY A 891 -1.35 24.16 -22.97
N THR A 892 -1.94 23.08 -23.46
CA THR A 892 -1.78 22.57 -24.84
C THR A 892 -3.10 22.41 -25.59
N GLU A 893 -4.22 22.83 -25.01
CA GLU A 893 -5.55 22.52 -25.51
C GLU A 893 -5.96 23.40 -26.71
N ALA A 894 -6.71 22.81 -27.65
CA ALA A 894 -7.23 23.53 -28.81
C ALA A 894 -8.38 24.50 -28.45
N THR A 895 -9.19 24.13 -27.47
CA THR A 895 -10.35 24.88 -26.97
C THR A 895 -10.26 25.05 -25.46
N PRO A 896 -9.32 25.85 -24.92
CA PRO A 896 -9.11 25.97 -23.49
C PRO A 896 -10.35 26.50 -22.78
N ASN A 897 -10.54 26.07 -21.52
CA ASN A 897 -11.56 26.66 -20.65
C ASN A 897 -11.13 28.07 -20.21
N ASP A 898 -12.07 28.96 -19.93
CA ASP A 898 -11.81 30.28 -19.37
C ASP A 898 -11.56 30.23 -17.86
N ALA A 899 -10.53 29.47 -17.46
CA ALA A 899 -10.22 29.17 -16.08
C ALA A 899 -9.65 30.37 -15.31
N GLU A 900 -8.86 31.23 -15.97
CA GLU A 900 -8.28 32.45 -15.37
C GLU A 900 -9.34 33.42 -14.86
N ASN A 901 -10.48 33.53 -15.55
CA ASN A 901 -11.56 34.44 -15.19
C ASN A 901 -12.70 33.76 -14.41
N SER A 902 -12.62 32.45 -14.19
CA SER A 902 -13.56 31.69 -13.36
C SER A 902 -13.38 31.97 -11.85
N ASP A 903 -14.39 31.69 -11.04
CA ASP A 903 -14.38 31.83 -9.59
C ASP A 903 -14.04 30.47 -8.95
N THR A 904 -12.74 30.15 -8.93
CA THR A 904 -12.25 28.85 -8.43
C THR A 904 -12.50 28.63 -6.94
N SER A 905 -12.83 29.69 -6.19
CA SER A 905 -13.17 29.57 -4.77
C SER A 905 -14.40 28.67 -4.53
N ILE A 906 -15.30 28.56 -5.51
CA ILE A 906 -16.47 27.67 -5.46
C ILE A 906 -16.05 26.20 -5.31
N ALA A 907 -15.03 25.77 -6.06
CA ALA A 907 -14.48 24.43 -5.99
C ALA A 907 -13.68 24.25 -4.69
N SER A 908 -12.86 25.25 -4.32
CA SER A 908 -12.03 25.22 -3.10
C SER A 908 -12.85 25.12 -1.81
N GLU A 909 -14.00 25.78 -1.73
CA GLU A 909 -14.92 25.66 -0.59
C GLU A 909 -15.48 24.23 -0.41
N LYS A 910 -15.50 23.43 -1.49
CA LYS A 910 -15.92 22.02 -1.49
C LYS A 910 -14.74 21.04 -1.28
N GLY A 911 -13.52 21.54 -1.02
CA GLY A 911 -12.32 20.73 -0.78
C GLY A 911 -11.54 20.33 -2.04
N TRP A 912 -11.86 20.92 -3.20
CA TRP A 912 -11.13 20.72 -4.45
C TRP A 912 -9.97 21.71 -4.59
N THR A 913 -8.89 21.29 -5.22
CA THR A 913 -7.67 22.06 -5.48
C THR A 913 -7.52 22.23 -6.99
N PRO A 914 -7.95 23.37 -7.55
CA PRO A 914 -7.84 23.62 -8.98
C PRO A 914 -6.38 23.83 -9.44
N SER A 915 -6.04 23.43 -10.67
CA SER A 915 -4.66 23.56 -11.23
C SER A 915 -4.20 24.99 -11.47
N MET A 916 -5.12 25.94 -11.32
CA MET A 916 -4.83 27.36 -11.34
C MET A 916 -5.85 28.13 -10.52
N SER A 917 -5.49 29.34 -10.08
CA SER A 917 -6.41 30.26 -9.40
C SER A 917 -7.09 31.17 -10.41
N GLY A 918 -8.42 31.11 -10.46
CA GLY A 918 -9.25 32.05 -11.20
C GLY A 918 -9.60 33.28 -10.36
N ASN A 919 -9.68 34.44 -11.00
CA ASN A 919 -9.95 35.72 -10.32
C ASN A 919 -11.45 36.03 -10.15
N GLY A 920 -12.32 35.20 -10.74
CA GLY A 920 -13.76 35.35 -10.73
C GLY A 920 -14.33 36.47 -11.60
N SER A 921 -13.54 37.19 -12.39
CA SER A 921 -13.98 38.39 -13.13
C SER A 921 -14.80 38.12 -14.39
N GLY A 922 -14.77 36.89 -14.92
CA GLY A 922 -15.35 36.53 -16.22
C GLY A 922 -16.86 36.29 -16.22
N CYS A 923 -17.51 36.31 -15.06
CA CYS A 923 -18.95 36.11 -14.93
C CYS A 923 -19.59 37.28 -14.17
N ASP A 924 -20.61 37.91 -14.77
CA ASP A 924 -21.28 39.10 -14.23
C ASP A 924 -22.34 38.78 -13.16
N VAL A 925 -22.61 37.49 -12.94
CA VAL A 925 -23.50 36.96 -11.92
C VAL A 925 -22.76 36.14 -10.87
N ALA A 926 -23.34 36.04 -9.67
CA ALA A 926 -22.88 35.21 -8.56
C ALA A 926 -24.07 34.51 -7.91
N ARG A 927 -23.87 33.31 -7.35
CA ARG A 927 -24.90 32.55 -6.64
C ARG A 927 -24.99 33.00 -5.18
N LEU A 928 -26.21 33.02 -4.66
CA LEU A 928 -26.48 33.35 -3.26
C LEU A 928 -27.09 32.16 -2.54
N ILE A 929 -26.44 31.69 -1.47
CA ILE A 929 -26.93 30.60 -0.62
C ILE A 929 -27.48 31.20 0.68
N ILE A 930 -28.73 30.89 1.02
CA ILE A 930 -29.38 31.33 2.26
C ILE A 930 -29.39 30.13 3.22
N THR A 931 -28.74 30.26 4.38
CA THR A 931 -28.77 29.20 5.40
C THR A 931 -30.10 29.18 6.13
N PRO A 932 -30.57 28.00 6.60
CA PRO A 932 -31.77 27.92 7.43
C PRO A 932 -31.63 28.74 8.70
N THR A 933 -32.64 29.55 9.04
CA THR A 933 -32.66 30.38 10.25
C THR A 933 -33.44 29.72 11.39
N VAL A 934 -33.05 30.00 12.63
CA VAL A 934 -33.73 29.54 13.86
C VAL A 934 -34.08 30.77 14.71
N ASN A 935 -35.30 30.83 15.26
CA ASN A 935 -35.83 31.94 16.08
C ASN A 935 -36.02 33.27 15.32
N GLY A 936 -36.24 33.19 14.00
CA GLY A 936 -36.57 34.29 13.11
C GLY A 936 -36.43 33.89 11.64
N SER A 937 -36.72 34.83 10.74
CA SER A 937 -36.61 34.65 9.28
C SER A 937 -35.81 35.76 8.60
N ILE A 938 -35.25 35.47 7.42
CA ILE A 938 -34.58 36.44 6.56
C ILE A 938 -35.19 36.42 5.15
N GLU A 939 -35.44 37.60 4.58
CA GLU A 939 -35.85 37.80 3.18
C GLU A 939 -34.79 38.67 2.48
N LEU A 940 -34.35 38.24 1.29
CA LEU A 940 -33.41 38.96 0.44
C LEU A 940 -34.09 39.37 -0.87
N LYS A 941 -33.86 40.61 -1.32
CA LYS A 941 -34.37 41.11 -2.60
C LYS A 941 -33.27 41.76 -3.42
N ASP A 942 -33.30 41.55 -4.74
CA ASP A 942 -32.42 42.24 -5.69
C ASP A 942 -32.79 43.74 -5.84
N ALA A 943 -32.02 44.47 -6.66
CA ALA A 943 -32.19 45.90 -6.88
C ALA A 943 -33.55 46.24 -7.53
N GLU A 944 -34.18 45.28 -8.21
CA GLU A 944 -35.50 45.37 -8.82
C GLU A 944 -36.64 44.98 -7.85
N GLY A 945 -36.31 44.54 -6.62
CA GLY A 945 -37.26 44.17 -5.58
C GLY A 945 -37.78 42.73 -5.66
N LYS A 946 -37.22 41.88 -6.52
CA LYS A 946 -37.57 40.47 -6.65
C LYS A 946 -36.92 39.66 -5.52
N VAL A 947 -37.68 38.72 -4.94
CA VAL A 947 -37.20 37.82 -3.90
C VAL A 947 -36.13 36.88 -4.46
N ILE A 948 -35.01 36.77 -3.76
CA ILE A 948 -33.90 35.87 -4.05
C ILE A 948 -34.07 34.63 -3.18
N ASN A 949 -34.10 33.44 -3.80
CA ASN A 949 -34.12 32.15 -3.12
C ASN A 949 -32.71 31.59 -2.99
N SER A 950 -32.51 30.65 -2.06
CA SER A 950 -31.23 29.95 -1.91
C SER A 950 -30.88 29.20 -3.20
N GLY A 951 -29.71 29.48 -3.77
CA GLY A 951 -29.22 28.92 -5.03
C GLY A 951 -29.41 29.82 -6.26
N ASP A 952 -30.21 30.89 -6.16
CA ASP A 952 -30.46 31.83 -7.27
C ASP A 952 -29.18 32.58 -7.68
N LYS A 953 -29.06 32.89 -8.98
CA LYS A 953 -27.99 33.74 -9.53
C LYS A 953 -28.44 35.20 -9.49
N VAL A 954 -27.60 36.08 -8.96
CA VAL A 954 -27.83 37.53 -8.87
C VAL A 954 -26.70 38.30 -9.52
N LYS A 955 -26.98 39.51 -10.02
CA LYS A 955 -25.97 40.36 -10.66
C LYS A 955 -24.93 40.86 -9.65
N ARG A 956 -23.65 40.68 -9.94
CA ARG A 956 -22.55 41.12 -9.08
C ARG A 956 -22.55 42.63 -8.89
N MET A 957 -22.13 43.05 -7.70
CA MET A 957 -22.05 44.46 -7.29
C MET A 957 -23.37 45.25 -7.36
N SER A 958 -24.50 44.56 -7.62
CA SER A 958 -25.84 45.12 -7.49
C SER A 958 -26.27 45.10 -6.02
N PRO A 959 -26.97 46.14 -5.52
CA PRO A 959 -27.53 46.16 -4.17
C PRO A 959 -28.45 44.97 -3.89
N ILE A 960 -28.27 44.33 -2.73
CA ILE A 960 -29.16 43.32 -2.18
C ILE A 960 -29.70 43.85 -0.85
N THR A 961 -31.03 43.94 -0.75
CA THR A 961 -31.69 44.42 0.45
C THR A 961 -32.07 43.27 1.38
N ILE A 962 -31.89 43.47 2.68
CA ILE A 962 -32.11 42.47 3.72
C ILE A 962 -33.26 42.88 4.62
N LYS A 963 -34.15 41.93 4.88
CA LYS A 963 -35.17 42.05 5.92
C LYS A 963 -35.12 40.84 6.84
N ALA A 964 -34.58 41.03 8.05
CA ALA A 964 -34.66 40.05 9.12
C ALA A 964 -35.88 40.31 10.00
N THR A 965 -36.62 39.26 10.36
CA THR A 965 -37.80 39.32 11.23
C THR A 965 -37.58 38.34 12.40
N PRO A 966 -37.23 38.82 13.60
CA PRO A 966 -37.10 37.96 14.79
C PRO A 966 -38.45 37.35 15.20
N ASP A 967 -38.41 36.14 15.78
CA ASP A 967 -39.57 35.55 16.46
C ASP A 967 -39.81 36.23 17.82
N ALA A 968 -41.02 36.11 18.38
CA ALA A 968 -41.39 36.75 19.64
C ALA A 968 -40.46 36.33 20.81
N GLY A 969 -39.86 37.31 21.50
CA GLY A 969 -38.93 37.07 22.61
C GLY A 969 -37.45 37.10 22.22
N TYR A 970 -37.15 37.20 20.92
CA TYR A 970 -35.80 37.27 20.38
C TYR A 970 -35.55 38.61 19.67
N GLU A 971 -34.30 39.04 19.63
CA GLU A 971 -33.83 40.15 18.82
C GLU A 971 -32.75 39.68 17.86
N LEU A 972 -32.58 40.38 16.74
CA LEU A 972 -31.50 40.10 15.80
C LEU A 972 -30.16 40.35 16.50
N ASP A 973 -29.28 39.35 16.50
CA ASP A 973 -27.92 39.52 17.01
C ASP A 973 -27.01 40.03 15.89
N LYS A 974 -26.93 39.29 14.78
CA LYS A 974 -26.13 39.67 13.61
C LYS A 974 -26.55 38.91 12.35
N ILE A 975 -26.25 39.50 11.20
CA ILE A 975 -26.33 38.85 9.88
C ILE A 975 -24.92 38.81 9.31
N THR A 976 -24.53 37.68 8.75
CA THR A 976 -23.22 37.51 8.12
C THR A 976 -23.36 37.12 6.64
N ALA A 977 -22.45 37.63 5.83
CA ALA A 977 -22.18 37.17 4.46
C ALA A 977 -20.76 36.57 4.44
N ASN A 978 -20.62 35.28 4.12
CA ASN A 978 -19.36 34.54 4.20
C ASN A 978 -18.61 34.79 5.53
N SER A 979 -19.32 34.63 6.65
CA SER A 979 -18.85 34.84 8.03
C SER A 979 -18.49 36.29 8.42
N LYS A 980 -18.58 37.26 7.51
CA LYS A 980 -18.38 38.68 7.81
C LYS A 980 -19.70 39.36 8.17
N VAL A 981 -19.72 40.10 9.28
CA VAL A 981 -20.92 40.83 9.73
C VAL A 981 -21.30 41.90 8.71
N ILE A 982 -22.59 41.96 8.37
CA ILE A 982 -23.18 43.00 7.52
C ILE A 982 -23.64 44.14 8.42
N GLU A 983 -23.11 45.34 8.19
CA GLU A 983 -23.55 46.55 8.88
C GLU A 983 -24.67 47.22 8.06
N GLY A 984 -25.89 47.24 8.59
CA GLY A 984 -27.07 47.84 7.93
C GLY A 984 -28.01 46.82 7.28
N ASN A 985 -28.87 47.30 6.38
CA ASN A 985 -29.94 46.52 5.72
C ASN A 985 -29.71 46.32 4.21
N GLU A 986 -28.55 46.68 3.70
CA GLU A 986 -28.18 46.53 2.29
C GLU A 986 -26.72 46.11 2.19
N PHE A 987 -26.40 45.21 1.26
CA PHE A 987 -25.02 44.82 0.95
C PHE A 987 -24.88 44.49 -0.53
N LYS A 988 -23.64 44.29 -0.98
CA LYS A 988 -23.30 43.90 -2.35
C LYS A 988 -22.40 42.67 -2.30
N ILE A 989 -22.54 41.80 -3.29
CA ILE A 989 -21.68 40.63 -3.44
C ILE A 989 -20.82 40.77 -4.70
N SER A 990 -19.54 40.45 -4.56
CA SER A 990 -18.58 40.41 -5.67
C SER A 990 -18.32 38.98 -6.17
N ARG A 991 -18.75 37.98 -5.41
CA ARG A 991 -18.57 36.53 -5.64
C ARG A 991 -19.70 35.74 -4.99
N ASN A 992 -19.71 34.41 -5.17
CA ASN A 992 -20.69 33.55 -4.50
C ASN A 992 -20.71 33.80 -2.99
N THR A 993 -21.90 33.89 -2.41
CA THR A 993 -22.06 34.35 -1.02
C THR A 993 -23.10 33.54 -0.27
N THR A 994 -22.69 33.04 0.90
CA THR A 994 -23.58 32.42 1.89
C THR A 994 -24.03 33.45 2.92
N VAL A 995 -25.34 33.62 3.10
CA VAL A 995 -25.96 34.56 4.04
C VAL A 995 -26.59 33.81 5.21
N THR A 996 -26.23 34.22 6.43
CA THR A 996 -26.72 33.63 7.69
C THR A 996 -27.25 34.72 8.63
N ALA A 997 -28.43 34.50 9.23
CA ALA A 997 -29.00 35.39 10.25
C ALA A 997 -29.07 34.69 11.62
N LEU A 998 -28.57 35.36 12.67
CA LEU A 998 -28.53 34.86 14.05
C LEU A 998 -29.37 35.75 14.98
N PHE A 999 -30.14 35.12 15.87
CA PHE A 999 -31.06 35.78 16.80
C PHE A 999 -30.75 35.39 18.27
N LYS A 1000 -30.89 36.32 19.21
CA LYS A 1000 -30.65 36.12 20.66
C LYS A 1000 -31.87 36.50 21.52
N VAL A 1001 -31.95 36.00 22.76
CA VAL A 1001 -33.09 36.25 23.68
C VAL A 1001 -33.02 37.67 24.27
N MET A 1002 -34.15 38.39 24.31
CA MET A 1002 -34.25 39.72 24.92
C MET A 1002 -34.16 39.68 26.45
N GLY A 1003 -33.16 40.35 27.05
CA GLY A 1003 -33.10 40.67 28.49
C GLY A 1003 -32.20 39.81 29.39
N SER A 1004 -31.02 39.37 28.93
CA SER A 1004 -30.06 38.65 29.78
C SER A 1004 -29.53 39.49 30.97
N VAL A 1005 -29.33 38.82 32.12
CA VAL A 1005 -28.99 39.36 33.44
C VAL A 1005 -27.56 39.95 33.49
N SER A 1006 -27.39 41.10 34.13
CA SER A 1006 -26.11 41.80 34.29
C SER A 1006 -25.27 41.26 35.46
N ASP A 1007 -24.02 40.86 35.18
CA ASP A 1007 -23.01 40.35 36.12
C ASP A 1007 -22.35 41.51 36.91
N VAL A 1008 -23.15 42.37 37.55
CA VAL A 1008 -22.65 43.53 38.29
C VAL A 1008 -22.19 43.07 39.68
N ALA A 1009 -20.90 43.26 39.98
CA ALA A 1009 -20.31 42.92 41.28
C ALA A 1009 -20.89 43.80 42.42
N LEU A 1010 -21.24 43.17 43.53
CA LEU A 1010 -21.56 43.84 44.80
C LEU A 1010 -20.34 43.78 45.72
N ASP A 1011 -19.89 44.94 46.20
CA ASP A 1011 -18.74 45.02 47.11
C ASP A 1011 -19.02 44.26 48.42
N GLY A 1012 -18.06 43.42 48.82
CA GLY A 1012 -18.17 42.60 50.03
C GLY A 1012 -19.03 41.34 49.89
N VAL A 1013 -19.51 41.00 48.68
CA VAL A 1013 -20.21 39.75 48.37
C VAL A 1013 -19.36 38.88 47.43
N ALA A 1014 -19.03 37.66 47.85
CA ALA A 1014 -18.33 36.67 47.03
C ALA A 1014 -19.14 35.37 46.95
N ILE A 1015 -19.29 34.85 45.74
CA ILE A 1015 -20.03 33.62 45.45
C ILE A 1015 -19.12 32.68 44.66
N ALA A 1016 -18.94 31.46 45.15
CA ALA A 1016 -18.12 30.43 44.51
C ALA A 1016 -18.77 29.04 44.63
N GLY A 1017 -18.54 28.19 43.64
CA GLY A 1017 -18.80 26.76 43.77
C GLY A 1017 -17.62 26.07 44.46
N ALA A 1018 -17.90 25.12 45.35
CA ALA A 1018 -16.93 24.26 46.02
C ALA A 1018 -17.39 22.80 45.92
N ASP A 1019 -16.54 21.84 46.26
CA ASP A 1019 -16.91 20.42 46.20
C ASP A 1019 -18.10 20.14 47.11
N GLY A 1020 -19.22 19.72 46.51
CA GLY A 1020 -20.48 19.43 47.20
C GLY A 1020 -21.21 20.62 47.84
N ALA A 1021 -20.85 21.88 47.54
CA ALA A 1021 -21.50 23.06 48.10
C ALA A 1021 -21.35 24.34 47.25
N VAL A 1022 -22.29 25.27 47.40
CA VAL A 1022 -22.10 26.67 47.00
C VAL A 1022 -21.64 27.48 48.22
N ARG A 1023 -20.50 28.17 48.11
CA ARG A 1023 -20.02 29.10 49.14
C ARG A 1023 -20.45 30.52 48.84
N VAL A 1024 -21.02 31.17 49.85
CA VAL A 1024 -21.40 32.58 49.79
C VAL A 1024 -20.80 33.30 51.00
N SER A 1025 -19.96 34.31 50.72
CA SER A 1025 -19.34 35.19 51.71
C SER A 1025 -19.93 36.58 51.57
N VAL A 1026 -20.42 37.14 52.67
CA VAL A 1026 -21.05 38.46 52.70
C VAL A 1026 -20.54 39.27 53.89
N ALA A 1027 -20.35 40.58 53.70
CA ALA A 1027 -19.87 41.50 54.73
C ALA A 1027 -20.98 42.07 55.64
N SER A 1028 -22.25 41.85 55.30
CA SER A 1028 -23.45 42.28 56.04
C SER A 1028 -24.60 41.29 55.82
N ASP A 1029 -25.65 41.36 56.66
CA ASP A 1029 -26.84 40.52 56.54
C ASP A 1029 -27.43 40.60 55.12
N SER A 1030 -27.34 39.50 54.38
CA SER A 1030 -27.70 39.40 52.98
C SER A 1030 -28.67 38.26 52.76
N LYS A 1031 -29.70 38.48 51.96
CA LYS A 1031 -30.65 37.46 51.54
C LYS A 1031 -30.08 36.73 50.32
N VAL A 1032 -29.92 35.42 50.43
CA VAL A 1032 -29.33 34.57 49.40
C VAL A 1032 -30.37 33.57 48.90
N GLU A 1033 -30.51 33.45 47.59
CA GLU A 1033 -31.35 32.46 46.92
C GLU A 1033 -30.55 31.72 45.85
N ILE A 1034 -30.69 30.40 45.77
CA ILE A 1034 -30.00 29.56 44.77
C ILE A 1034 -31.04 28.82 43.95
N PHE A 1035 -30.85 28.80 42.63
CA PHE A 1035 -31.71 28.15 41.65
C PHE A 1035 -30.90 27.11 40.86
N ASP A 1036 -31.49 25.95 40.59
CA ASP A 1036 -30.90 24.95 39.70
C ASP A 1036 -31.02 25.34 38.22
N VAL A 1037 -30.43 24.55 37.32
CA VAL A 1037 -30.46 24.76 35.86
C VAL A 1037 -31.87 24.80 35.26
N ASN A 1038 -32.88 24.28 35.96
CA ASN A 1038 -34.28 24.31 35.54
C ASN A 1038 -35.04 25.51 36.12
N GLY A 1039 -34.35 26.43 36.81
CA GLY A 1039 -34.93 27.63 37.42
C GLY A 1039 -35.70 27.36 38.72
N ARG A 1040 -35.58 26.16 39.31
CA ARG A 1040 -36.22 25.84 40.60
C ARG A 1040 -35.36 26.35 41.74
N ARG A 1041 -35.96 27.10 42.68
CA ARG A 1041 -35.26 27.60 43.87
C ARG A 1041 -34.95 26.44 44.82
N VAL A 1042 -33.67 26.12 44.97
CA VAL A 1042 -33.14 25.02 45.80
C VAL A 1042 -32.65 25.49 47.16
N PHE A 1043 -32.39 26.79 47.33
CA PHE A 1043 -32.05 27.38 48.62
C PHE A 1043 -32.56 28.82 48.75
N ALA A 1044 -32.95 29.21 49.96
CA ALA A 1044 -33.26 30.59 50.32
C ALA A 1044 -32.98 30.80 51.82
N GLY A 1045 -32.16 31.79 52.16
CA GLY A 1045 -31.82 32.08 53.55
C GLY A 1045 -31.09 33.41 53.72
N ASN A 1046 -31.05 33.93 54.94
CA ASN A 1046 -30.24 35.09 55.28
C ASN A 1046 -28.89 34.64 55.82
N ILE A 1047 -27.83 35.25 55.30
CA ILE A 1047 -26.44 34.92 55.59
C ILE A 1047 -25.73 36.20 56.01
N SER A 1048 -24.90 36.12 57.05
CA SER A 1048 -24.21 37.27 57.64
C SER A 1048 -22.70 37.08 57.82
N VAL A 1049 -22.23 35.88 57.48
CA VAL A 1049 -20.82 35.44 57.50
C VAL A 1049 -20.63 34.40 56.39
N GLU A 1050 -19.39 34.09 56.01
CA GLU A 1050 -19.12 33.05 55.03
C GLU A 1050 -19.78 31.72 55.40
N THR A 1051 -20.61 31.22 54.47
CA THR A 1051 -21.39 30.00 54.65
C THR A 1051 -21.28 29.13 53.42
N ALA A 1052 -20.98 27.84 53.64
CA ALA A 1052 -21.05 26.81 52.60
C ALA A 1052 -22.43 26.14 52.64
N ILE A 1053 -23.17 26.22 51.55
CA ILE A 1053 -24.51 25.67 51.39
C ILE A 1053 -24.38 24.36 50.58
N PRO A 1054 -24.60 23.19 51.19
CA PRO A 1054 -24.44 21.91 50.49
C PRO A 1054 -25.35 21.80 49.28
N MET A 1055 -24.80 21.39 48.14
CA MET A 1055 -25.47 21.27 46.84
C MET A 1055 -24.89 20.09 46.07
N ALA A 1056 -25.71 19.41 45.27
CA ALA A 1056 -25.24 18.32 44.41
C ALA A 1056 -24.44 18.87 43.23
N THR A 1057 -23.55 18.06 42.65
CA THR A 1057 -22.77 18.41 41.44
C THR A 1057 -23.68 18.95 40.33
N GLY A 1058 -23.36 20.12 39.80
CA GLY A 1058 -24.18 20.80 38.78
C GLY A 1058 -23.98 22.32 38.74
N TYR A 1059 -24.67 22.98 37.81
CA TYR A 1059 -24.65 24.44 37.68
C TYR A 1059 -25.84 25.08 38.40
N TYR A 1060 -25.59 26.19 39.09
CA TYR A 1060 -26.60 26.91 39.86
C TYR A 1060 -26.50 28.41 39.67
N ALA A 1061 -27.64 29.08 39.58
CA ALA A 1061 -27.73 30.53 39.62
C ALA A 1061 -27.96 31.00 41.05
N VAL A 1062 -27.05 31.81 41.58
CA VAL A 1062 -27.09 32.33 42.96
C VAL A 1062 -27.41 33.81 42.90
N ARG A 1063 -28.47 34.22 43.58
CA ARG A 1063 -28.89 35.61 43.74
C ARG A 1063 -28.66 36.06 45.17
N VAL A 1064 -28.00 37.20 45.35
CA VAL A 1064 -27.75 37.82 46.65
C VAL A 1064 -28.30 39.23 46.66
N GLU A 1065 -29.03 39.58 47.70
CA GLU A 1065 -29.64 40.90 47.90
C GLU A 1065 -29.33 41.40 49.32
N ASN A 1066 -28.74 42.59 49.42
CA ASN A 1066 -28.45 43.27 50.68
C ASN A 1066 -28.84 44.75 50.59
N ALA A 1067 -28.51 45.54 51.62
CA ALA A 1067 -28.87 46.97 51.65
C ALA A 1067 -28.20 47.78 50.51
N ASP A 1068 -27.11 47.28 49.93
CA ASP A 1068 -26.32 47.94 48.90
C ASP A 1068 -26.76 47.56 47.48
N GLY A 1069 -27.58 46.51 47.32
CA GLY A 1069 -28.20 46.15 46.04
C GLY A 1069 -28.43 44.64 45.85
N SER A 1070 -28.66 44.23 44.60
CA SER A 1070 -28.85 42.82 44.21
C SER A 1070 -27.88 42.39 43.10
N MET A 1071 -27.28 41.21 43.24
CA MET A 1071 -26.48 40.56 42.19
C MET A 1071 -26.97 39.14 41.92
N ALA A 1072 -26.67 38.62 40.73
CA ALA A 1072 -26.87 37.21 40.41
C ALA A 1072 -25.67 36.67 39.62
N ARG A 1073 -25.21 35.46 39.99
CA ARG A 1073 -24.05 34.81 39.37
C ARG A 1073 -24.30 33.31 39.18
N ILE A 1074 -23.80 32.74 38.10
CA ILE A 1074 -23.83 31.28 37.89
C ILE A 1074 -22.54 30.66 38.41
N VAL A 1075 -22.66 29.56 39.16
CA VAL A 1075 -21.52 28.80 39.69
C VAL A 1075 -21.70 27.30 39.43
N SER A 1076 -20.58 26.61 39.23
CA SER A 1076 -20.54 25.14 39.12
C SER A 1076 -20.12 24.52 40.45
N VAL A 1077 -20.91 23.61 40.98
CA VAL A 1077 -20.56 22.75 42.12
C VAL A 1077 -19.98 21.46 41.56
N LYS A 1078 -18.79 21.07 42.03
CA LYS A 1078 -18.12 19.83 41.62
C LYS A 1078 -18.50 18.68 42.56
#